data_AF-A0A1W1Y2N7-F1
#
_entry.id   AF-A0A1W1Y2N7-F1
#
_cell.length_a   1.000
_cell.length_b   1.000
_cell.length_c   1.000
_cell.angle_alpha   90.00
_cell.angle_beta   90.00
_cell.angle_gamma   90.00
#
_symmetry.space_group_name_H-M   'P 1'
#
loop_
_entity.id
_entity.type
_entity.pdbx_description
1 polymer ?
#
loop_
_entity_poly.entity_id
_entity_poly.type
_entity_poly.pdbx_seq_one_letter_code
_entity_poly.pdbx_strand_id
1 'polypeptide(L)'
;MAKHFGYKQLVLSSLMTATLLGAYSNQAFAAEVDTQPSPIDNTEQVAEHNQVSTHSSNEDDKVSSEEKVESSTNNTAQSGTEDKVSESETSKPEEPKVGTAGTAEVGNQEVAVDYEKPEVAPVEQFNQPDRIATTMTEHPDSEMVFNWYTKDALEDASVYLSENEDLSNAQVIKATHKGTQTNYLERDKDGNVIYELPDFNESGKSVYFTDKQISADNHDWTDGSHEDNINTRLVQETINKAIAKRLKPNTRYFYRVGAPGFLSPIGTFKTASAGAAPFTFIHYTDTQNAYWNEHVRNEAAFGAKTLAEALHKAGKDVNFALHTGDVLETSSVEDEWKDILNRAQDGFLSVPHVMVPGNHDTYETSFNDHLNVPINHSIDGGSYYSFDYNGAHMAVLNTNDNKKDADNPEGAAMSHEQLSWLENDLREARERGVNWLILSYHKPLYSSSYHSLQDEDVQAVRERLMTLIDKYDVDLVFNGHDHVLTATKPLVANMDVFADGEVDDKTEIIEGMKNGIKHIATDGTMFIIPNAAGTKLYDDIYNAPLEHIHKVRPKLSHMTQEDLDHYRTLFDRAEQPEDSKFFLNSHSNKREGSTQNFGVFEVSPDEIKINIYKVHGNVLEMGDDELREPQLIASYSLINDQFKRDETPDESEKPSDGEANSEGTLEESTGHDDDKTTESQVDTPNHEEQVAHPDKEMTQPSEMKHSNVVTPEVVSHTDQLTTQSSANQTMTNESVADTSTRETTGELMSDDMNDSHMMSQPAKESEQGLPQTGQGHLMTWLGLILSGLGFSLHRKRQSTMK
;
A
#
# COMPACT_ATOMS: atom_id res chain seq x y z
N MET A 1 38.38 48.25 -4.11
CA MET A 1 38.98 48.87 -5.32
C MET A 1 39.84 47.83 -6.05
N ALA A 2 40.02 47.98 -7.36
CA ALA A 2 41.13 47.48 -8.18
C ALA A 2 41.83 46.11 -7.89
N LYS A 3 41.66 45.20 -8.87
CA LYS A 3 42.70 44.36 -9.52
C LYS A 3 43.38 43.16 -8.79
N HIS A 4 42.91 41.96 -9.17
CA HIS A 4 43.59 41.00 -10.08
C HIS A 4 44.97 40.35 -9.76
N PHE A 5 45.10 39.10 -10.26
CA PHE A 5 46.25 38.17 -10.27
C PHE A 5 46.62 37.50 -8.92
N GLY A 6 46.90 36.19 -8.86
CA GLY A 6 46.68 35.14 -9.87
C GLY A 6 47.41 33.80 -9.64
N TYR A 7 46.81 32.70 -10.13
CA TYR A 7 47.39 31.39 -10.49
C TYR A 7 48.00 30.44 -9.43
N LYS A 8 47.28 29.31 -9.22
CA LYS A 8 47.70 27.89 -9.10
C LYS A 8 49.09 27.51 -8.54
N GLN A 9 49.08 26.65 -7.52
CA GLN A 9 49.72 25.32 -7.61
C GLN A 9 49.04 24.29 -6.69
N LEU A 10 49.24 22.99 -6.97
CA LEU A 10 48.71 21.85 -6.19
C LEU A 10 49.76 21.34 -5.19
N VAL A 11 49.32 20.66 -4.11
CA VAL A 11 49.59 19.24 -3.79
C VAL A 11 49.16 18.91 -2.34
N LEU A 12 48.77 17.65 -2.09
CA LEU A 12 48.30 17.12 -0.80
C LEU A 12 49.38 17.10 0.30
N SER A 13 49.02 17.26 1.58
CA SER A 13 49.05 16.14 2.57
C SER A 13 48.76 16.54 4.03
N SER A 14 47.84 15.78 4.64
CA SER A 14 47.89 15.14 5.98
C SER A 14 48.25 15.88 7.29
N LEU A 15 47.26 15.84 8.21
CA LEU A 15 47.32 15.55 9.67
C LEU A 15 47.75 16.60 10.73
N MET A 16 46.92 16.62 11.79
CA MET A 16 47.18 16.88 13.23
C MET A 16 47.80 18.21 13.72
N THR A 17 46.96 19.04 14.36
CA THR A 17 46.98 19.45 15.80
C THR A 17 45.92 20.56 16.01
N ALA A 18 45.43 20.96 17.19
CA ALA A 18 45.17 20.38 18.51
C ALA A 18 44.89 21.57 19.46
N THR A 19 43.60 21.86 19.71
CA THR A 19 43.04 22.39 20.97
C THR A 19 43.29 23.85 21.45
N LEU A 20 42.29 24.36 22.21
CA LEU A 20 42.33 25.38 23.28
C LEU A 20 42.28 26.89 22.98
N LEU A 21 41.06 27.46 23.04
CA LEU A 21 40.65 28.66 23.82
C LEU A 21 39.17 28.97 23.47
N GLY A 22 38.25 29.31 24.38
CA GLY A 22 38.25 29.33 25.85
C GLY A 22 36.84 29.67 26.36
N ALA A 23 36.40 29.09 27.48
CA ALA A 23 35.00 29.19 27.95
C ALA A 23 34.69 30.46 28.75
N TYR A 24 33.40 30.82 28.82
CA TYR A 24 32.83 31.63 29.90
C TYR A 24 31.48 31.07 30.36
N SER A 25 31.35 30.90 31.67
CA SER A 25 30.15 30.45 32.38
C SER A 25 29.54 31.59 33.19
N ASN A 26 28.26 31.49 33.57
CA ASN A 26 27.81 31.96 34.88
C ASN A 26 26.55 31.22 35.35
N GLN A 27 26.28 31.31 36.65
CA GLN A 27 25.37 30.40 37.38
C GLN A 27 24.69 31.15 38.56
N ALA A 28 23.71 30.49 39.18
CA ALA A 28 23.02 30.87 40.43
C ALA A 28 22.03 32.06 40.29
N PHE A 29 20.99 32.21 41.14
CA PHE A 29 20.76 31.61 42.46
C PHE A 29 19.39 30.91 42.61
N ALA A 30 19.29 30.02 43.60
CA ALA A 30 18.05 29.51 44.18
C ALA A 30 17.98 29.91 45.66
N ALA A 31 16.77 29.90 46.24
CA ALA A 31 16.54 30.07 47.68
C ALA A 31 15.25 29.34 48.10
N GLU A 32 15.32 28.57 49.19
CA GLU A 32 14.20 27.83 49.77
C GLU A 32 13.45 28.67 50.82
N VAL A 33 12.13 28.47 50.93
CA VAL A 33 11.38 28.65 52.19
C VAL A 33 10.33 27.54 52.30
N ASP A 34 10.27 26.90 53.47
CA ASP A 34 9.37 25.80 53.83
C ASP A 34 7.99 26.31 54.34
N THR A 35 6.89 25.64 53.96
CA THR A 35 5.69 25.45 54.82
C THR A 35 4.69 24.44 54.21
N GLN A 36 3.94 23.76 55.10
CA GLN A 36 2.77 22.90 54.82
C GLN A 36 1.70 23.13 55.92
N PRO A 37 0.44 22.66 55.80
CA PRO A 37 -0.44 22.61 54.62
C PRO A 37 -1.92 23.02 54.95
N SER A 38 -2.85 22.80 54.01
CA SER A 38 -4.32 22.69 54.22
C SER A 38 -5.10 24.02 54.46
N PRO A 39 -6.45 24.01 54.53
CA PRO A 39 -7.29 23.90 53.33
C PRO A 39 -8.42 24.96 53.25
N ILE A 40 -8.85 25.36 52.05
CA ILE A 40 -10.06 26.18 51.84
C ILE A 40 -10.87 25.63 50.66
N ASP A 41 -12.15 25.40 50.93
CA ASP A 41 -13.23 25.05 49.99
C ASP A 41 -13.92 26.34 49.50
N ASN A 42 -14.38 26.35 48.24
CA ASN A 42 -15.52 27.16 47.75
C ASN A 42 -15.81 26.88 46.26
N THR A 43 -16.80 26.02 46.04
CA THR A 43 -17.82 26.01 44.96
C THR A 43 -17.85 27.11 43.87
N GLU A 44 -18.14 26.63 42.65
CA GLU A 44 -19.09 27.16 41.64
C GLU A 44 -18.67 28.07 40.47
N GLN A 45 -19.38 27.82 39.35
CA GLN A 45 -19.62 28.64 38.14
C GLN A 45 -18.49 28.81 37.09
N VAL A 46 -18.36 27.75 36.27
CA VAL A 46 -18.46 27.74 34.79
C VAL A 46 -18.48 29.10 34.06
N ALA A 47 -17.58 29.24 33.09
CA ALA A 47 -17.79 29.98 31.84
C ALA A 47 -16.94 29.32 30.74
N GLU A 48 -17.47 29.12 29.52
CA GLU A 48 -16.75 28.42 28.45
C GLU A 48 -15.65 29.29 27.81
N HIS A 49 -14.57 28.66 27.32
CA HIS A 49 -13.78 29.15 26.17
C HIS A 49 -12.87 28.04 25.59
N ASN A 50 -13.46 27.06 24.89
CA ASN A 50 -12.73 26.25 23.91
C ASN A 50 -13.07 26.78 22.51
N GLN A 51 -12.14 27.47 21.86
CA GLN A 51 -12.22 27.74 20.43
C GLN A 51 -11.45 26.65 19.68
N VAL A 52 -12.17 25.63 19.20
CA VAL A 52 -11.65 24.72 18.19
C VAL A 52 -11.60 25.47 16.85
N SER A 53 -10.44 25.45 16.20
CA SER A 53 -10.25 26.09 14.90
C SER A 53 -10.62 25.11 13.78
N THR A 54 -11.89 25.08 13.38
CA THR A 54 -12.32 24.32 12.21
C THR A 54 -11.72 24.91 10.92
N HIS A 55 -11.10 24.07 10.10
CA HIS A 55 -10.61 24.43 8.76
C HIS A 55 -10.96 23.32 7.75
N SER A 56 -12.10 23.50 7.10
CA SER A 56 -12.38 23.15 5.69
C SER A 56 -11.69 21.90 5.09
N SER A 57 -12.39 20.77 5.18
CA SER A 57 -12.56 19.84 4.06
C SER A 57 -14.06 19.48 3.95
N ASN A 58 -14.50 18.93 2.81
CA ASN A 58 -15.88 18.62 2.41
C ASN A 58 -16.75 19.78 1.83
N GLU A 59 -16.42 20.22 0.61
CA GLU A 59 -17.41 20.71 -0.37
C GLU A 59 -17.19 20.01 -1.72
N ASP A 60 -18.12 19.13 -2.12
CA ASP A 60 -18.62 18.91 -3.51
C ASP A 60 -19.34 17.56 -3.66
N ASP A 61 -20.61 17.44 -3.22
CA ASP A 61 -21.62 16.69 -4.02
C ASP A 61 -23.08 16.94 -3.53
N LYS A 62 -23.72 18.02 -4.00
CA LYS A 62 -25.17 18.24 -3.90
C LYS A 62 -25.74 18.93 -5.14
N VAL A 63 -25.98 18.16 -6.20
CA VAL A 63 -26.65 18.65 -7.42
C VAL A 63 -28.17 18.80 -7.16
N SER A 64 -28.69 20.01 -7.37
CA SER A 64 -30.08 20.37 -7.07
C SER A 64 -31.07 20.01 -8.18
N SER A 65 -32.21 19.44 -7.81
CA SER A 65 -33.35 19.17 -8.69
C SER A 65 -34.40 20.30 -8.66
N GLU A 66 -34.11 21.43 -9.33
CA GLU A 66 -35.12 22.48 -9.54
C GLU A 66 -36.16 22.07 -10.59
N GLU A 67 -37.30 21.50 -10.17
CA GLU A 67 -38.46 21.34 -11.06
C GLU A 67 -39.32 22.62 -11.13
N LYS A 68 -39.77 22.93 -12.34
CA LYS A 68 -40.16 24.29 -12.76
C LYS A 68 -41.65 24.56 -12.61
N VAL A 69 -42.03 25.30 -11.56
CA VAL A 69 -43.43 25.68 -11.29
C VAL A 69 -43.92 26.75 -12.28
N GLU A 70 -44.62 26.34 -13.35
CA GLU A 70 -45.43 27.25 -14.18
C GLU A 70 -46.88 27.36 -13.67
N SER A 71 -47.30 28.58 -13.34
CA SER A 71 -48.62 28.86 -12.78
C SER A 71 -49.72 28.82 -13.84
N SER A 72 -50.80 28.07 -13.60
CA SER A 72 -52.08 28.29 -14.29
C SER A 72 -53.26 28.29 -13.32
N THR A 73 -54.09 29.33 -13.39
CA THR A 73 -55.30 29.48 -12.58
C THR A 73 -56.53 29.07 -13.39
N ASN A 74 -57.45 28.28 -12.81
CA ASN A 74 -58.83 28.33 -13.27
C ASN A 74 -59.90 27.83 -12.28
N ASN A 75 -61.13 28.22 -12.60
CA ASN A 75 -62.31 28.24 -11.74
C ASN A 75 -62.93 26.87 -11.39
N THR A 76 -63.28 26.72 -10.11
CA THR A 76 -64.66 26.57 -9.59
C THR A 76 -65.64 25.59 -10.26
N ALA A 77 -66.19 24.66 -9.46
CA ALA A 77 -67.63 24.32 -9.33
C ALA A 77 -68.03 22.81 -9.40
N GLN A 78 -68.50 22.32 -8.24
CA GLN A 78 -69.83 21.72 -8.03
C GLN A 78 -70.06 20.17 -8.10
N SER A 79 -70.60 19.66 -6.99
CA SER A 79 -71.27 18.35 -6.74
C SER A 79 -70.45 17.05 -6.92
N GLY A 80 -70.62 16.01 -6.10
CA GLY A 80 -71.36 15.90 -4.83
C GLY A 80 -72.33 14.71 -4.76
N THR A 81 -72.11 13.82 -3.79
CA THR A 81 -73.06 12.78 -3.36
C THR A 81 -72.75 12.36 -1.92
N GLU A 82 -73.78 12.12 -1.12
CA GLU A 82 -73.67 11.49 0.20
C GLU A 82 -73.89 9.98 0.05
N ASP A 83 -73.16 9.13 0.80
CA ASP A 83 -73.79 7.94 1.37
C ASP A 83 -73.08 7.45 2.66
N LYS A 84 -73.73 6.52 3.36
CA LYS A 84 -73.68 6.37 4.83
C LYS A 84 -72.52 5.53 5.37
N VAL A 85 -71.94 6.06 6.46
CA VAL A 85 -71.71 5.40 7.77
C VAL A 85 -71.68 3.86 7.80
N SER A 86 -70.52 3.34 8.22
CA SER A 86 -70.43 2.17 9.10
C SER A 86 -69.36 2.43 10.16
N GLU A 87 -69.71 2.29 11.45
CA GLU A 87 -68.73 2.36 12.53
C GLU A 87 -67.90 1.08 12.55
N SER A 88 -66.57 1.21 12.51
CA SER A 88 -65.63 0.13 12.84
C SER A 88 -64.65 0.63 13.90
N GLU A 89 -64.56 -0.13 14.97
CA GLU A 89 -63.81 0.10 16.21
C GLU A 89 -62.58 1.00 16.07
N THR A 90 -62.62 2.16 16.73
CA THR A 90 -61.40 2.90 17.06
C THR A 90 -60.60 2.09 18.06
N SER A 91 -59.56 1.42 17.56
CA SER A 91 -58.43 1.07 18.41
C SER A 91 -57.98 2.33 19.15
N LYS A 92 -57.76 2.22 20.46
CA LYS A 92 -56.95 3.24 21.13
C LYS A 92 -55.57 3.21 20.48
N PRO A 93 -54.87 4.35 20.33
CA PRO A 93 -53.42 4.28 20.29
C PRO A 93 -52.96 3.55 21.55
N GLU A 94 -52.04 2.60 21.43
CA GLU A 94 -51.35 2.08 22.60
C GLU A 94 -50.65 3.26 23.30
N GLU A 95 -50.61 3.25 24.63
CA GLU A 95 -49.81 4.23 25.35
C GLU A 95 -48.33 4.01 24.95
N PRO A 96 -47.61 5.05 24.50
CA PRO A 96 -46.25 4.87 24.01
C PRO A 96 -45.39 4.26 25.12
N LYS A 97 -44.68 3.17 24.78
CA LYS A 97 -43.75 2.53 25.70
C LYS A 97 -42.71 3.57 26.13
N VAL A 98 -42.47 3.66 27.43
CA VAL A 98 -41.43 4.55 27.96
C VAL A 98 -40.07 4.03 27.49
N GLY A 99 -39.37 4.83 26.69
CA GLY A 99 -38.12 4.49 26.01
C GLY A 99 -38.10 5.05 24.58
N THR A 100 -38.75 4.33 23.66
CA THR A 100 -38.65 4.52 22.21
C THR A 100 -39.07 5.92 21.77
N ALA A 101 -38.13 6.62 21.13
CA ALA A 101 -38.32 7.94 20.53
C ALA A 101 -39.04 7.87 19.17
N GLY A 102 -38.90 6.75 18.46
CA GLY A 102 -39.50 6.49 17.16
C GLY A 102 -38.67 5.47 16.38
N THR A 103 -38.63 5.65 15.07
CA THR A 103 -37.74 4.94 14.15
C THR A 103 -36.96 5.93 13.28
N ALA A 104 -35.78 5.54 12.82
CA ALA A 104 -34.96 6.30 11.88
C ALA A 104 -34.63 5.44 10.66
N GLU A 105 -34.57 6.06 9.48
CA GLU A 105 -34.01 5.42 8.28
C GLU A 105 -32.49 5.51 8.34
N VAL A 106 -31.84 4.38 8.08
CA VAL A 106 -30.40 4.15 8.31
C VAL A 106 -29.90 3.28 7.17
N GLY A 107 -29.15 3.87 6.23
CA GLY A 107 -28.94 3.27 4.90
C GLY A 107 -30.28 2.96 4.21
N ASN A 108 -30.55 1.68 3.95
CA ASN A 108 -31.82 1.19 3.39
C ASN A 108 -32.77 0.55 4.42
N GLN A 109 -32.50 0.72 5.72
CA GLN A 109 -33.18 0.02 6.79
C GLN A 109 -33.75 0.94 7.87
N GLU A 110 -35.00 0.70 8.26
CA GLU A 110 -35.59 1.29 9.46
C GLU A 110 -34.97 0.65 10.72
N VAL A 111 -34.53 1.48 11.67
CA VAL A 111 -34.06 1.08 13.01
C VAL A 111 -34.88 1.75 14.11
N ALA A 112 -35.11 1.06 15.24
CA ALA A 112 -35.73 1.69 16.40
C ALA A 112 -34.71 2.58 17.14
N VAL A 113 -35.15 3.76 17.58
CA VAL A 113 -34.31 4.75 18.27
C VAL A 113 -34.93 5.14 19.62
N ASP A 114 -34.08 5.33 20.64
CA ASP A 114 -34.44 5.66 22.01
C ASP A 114 -33.91 7.05 22.43
N TYR A 115 -34.61 7.75 23.33
CA TYR A 115 -34.11 9.02 23.90
C TYR A 115 -33.04 8.82 25.00
N GLU A 116 -32.83 7.58 25.46
CA GLU A 116 -31.89 7.22 26.51
C GLU A 116 -30.65 6.56 25.88
N LYS A 117 -29.47 7.15 26.09
CA LYS A 117 -28.21 6.62 25.57
C LYS A 117 -27.90 5.26 26.21
N PRO A 118 -27.58 4.21 25.43
CA PRO A 118 -27.15 2.92 25.98
C PRO A 118 -25.97 3.03 26.95
N GLU A 119 -25.89 2.13 27.92
CA GLU A 119 -24.78 2.11 28.88
C GLU A 119 -23.46 1.74 28.17
N VAL A 120 -22.56 2.72 28.08
CA VAL A 120 -21.24 2.57 27.43
C VAL A 120 -20.36 1.66 28.29
N ALA A 121 -20.08 0.45 27.79
CA ALA A 121 -19.23 -0.53 28.46
C ALA A 121 -17.77 -0.04 28.53
N PRO A 122 -16.98 -0.35 29.59
CA PRO A 122 -15.58 0.07 29.67
C PRO A 122 -14.73 -0.58 28.57
N VAL A 123 -13.69 0.11 28.08
CA VAL A 123 -12.68 -0.54 27.24
C VAL A 123 -11.89 -1.52 28.09
N GLU A 124 -11.88 -2.80 27.70
CA GLU A 124 -10.95 -3.77 28.28
C GLU A 124 -9.52 -3.45 27.83
N GLN A 125 -8.68 -3.06 28.78
CA GLN A 125 -7.28 -2.75 28.54
C GLN A 125 -6.38 -3.70 29.32
N PHE A 126 -5.45 -4.32 28.61
CA PHE A 126 -4.45 -5.24 29.15
C PHE A 126 -3.03 -4.76 28.81
N ASN A 127 -2.02 -5.36 29.47
CA ASN A 127 -0.61 -5.07 29.22
C ASN A 127 0.04 -6.03 28.22
N GLN A 128 -0.73 -6.97 27.66
CA GLN A 128 -0.30 -7.79 26.54
C GLN A 128 -0.05 -6.89 25.31
N PRO A 129 1.10 -6.98 24.63
CA PRO A 129 1.37 -6.20 23.43
C PRO A 129 0.34 -6.45 22.33
N ASP A 130 -0.21 -5.37 21.78
CA ASP A 130 -1.10 -5.36 20.61
C ASP A 130 -0.65 -4.27 19.61
N ARG A 131 -1.29 -4.21 18.44
CA ARG A 131 -0.89 -3.33 17.32
C ARG A 131 0.62 -3.45 17.00
N ILE A 132 1.14 -4.68 16.97
CA ILE A 132 2.58 -4.91 16.83
C ILE A 132 2.98 -4.77 15.36
N ALA A 133 3.85 -3.81 15.07
CA ALA A 133 4.39 -3.56 13.74
C ALA A 133 5.93 -3.60 13.74
N THR A 134 6.51 -4.07 12.64
CA THR A 134 7.92 -3.87 12.31
C THR A 134 8.04 -3.20 10.96
N THR A 135 8.92 -2.21 10.85
CA THR A 135 9.07 -1.37 9.66
C THR A 135 10.54 -1.31 9.20
N MET A 136 10.80 -0.80 8.00
CA MET A 136 12.18 -0.61 7.53
C MET A 136 12.87 0.59 8.20
N THR A 137 14.19 0.62 8.10
CA THR A 137 15.04 1.78 8.40
C THR A 137 15.86 2.13 7.15
N GLU A 138 16.56 3.25 7.15
CA GLU A 138 17.59 3.59 6.14
C GLU A 138 18.68 2.50 5.99
N HIS A 139 18.85 1.62 6.98
CA HIS A 139 19.92 0.60 7.05
C HIS A 139 19.34 -0.81 7.37
N PRO A 140 18.49 -1.39 6.49
CA PRO A 140 17.79 -2.65 6.76
C PRO A 140 18.69 -3.88 6.76
N ASP A 141 19.98 -3.71 6.45
CA ASP A 141 21.02 -4.74 6.55
C ASP A 141 21.48 -4.97 8.01
N SER A 142 21.38 -3.94 8.85
CA SER A 142 22.04 -3.85 10.14
C SER A 142 21.15 -3.27 11.25
N GLU A 143 19.96 -2.76 10.91
CA GLU A 143 18.98 -2.25 11.86
C GLU A 143 17.54 -2.72 11.55
N MET A 144 16.69 -2.75 12.58
CA MET A 144 15.26 -3.08 12.47
C MET A 144 14.48 -2.33 13.57
N VAL A 145 13.29 -1.84 13.24
CA VAL A 145 12.45 -1.00 14.12
C VAL A 145 11.14 -1.69 14.46
N PHE A 146 10.69 -1.46 15.70
CA PHE A 146 9.53 -2.13 16.30
C PHE A 146 8.60 -1.06 16.89
N ASN A 147 7.29 -1.25 16.73
CA ASN A 147 6.24 -0.54 17.47
C ASN A 147 5.27 -1.55 18.10
N TRP A 148 4.74 -1.24 19.28
CA TRP A 148 3.57 -1.92 19.87
C TRP A 148 2.94 -1.06 20.95
N TYR A 149 1.67 -1.32 21.26
CA TYR A 149 0.96 -0.66 22.34
C TYR A 149 0.90 -1.53 23.61
N THR A 150 0.80 -0.87 24.76
CA THR A 150 0.40 -1.45 26.05
C THR A 150 -0.44 -0.44 26.81
N LYS A 151 -1.31 -0.91 27.71
CA LYS A 151 -2.05 -0.02 28.61
C LYS A 151 -1.12 0.89 29.43
N ASP A 152 -0.30 0.28 30.28
CA ASP A 152 0.54 0.97 31.25
C ASP A 152 1.96 1.18 30.69
N ALA A 153 2.67 2.16 31.24
CA ALA A 153 4.09 2.38 30.94
C ALA A 153 4.97 1.37 31.69
N LEU A 154 5.25 0.24 31.04
CA LEU A 154 6.02 -0.87 31.62
C LEU A 154 7.53 -0.61 31.49
N GLU A 155 8.21 -0.21 32.58
CA GLU A 155 9.67 0.04 32.63
C GLU A 155 10.54 -1.14 32.11
N ASP A 156 9.98 -2.36 32.10
CA ASP A 156 10.64 -3.56 31.59
C ASP A 156 10.30 -3.95 30.13
N ALA A 157 9.46 -3.19 29.42
CA ALA A 157 9.15 -3.52 28.02
C ALA A 157 10.39 -3.41 27.12
N SER A 158 10.60 -4.47 26.34
CA SER A 158 11.82 -4.71 25.58
C SER A 158 11.52 -5.54 24.33
N VAL A 159 12.39 -5.46 23.32
CA VAL A 159 12.47 -6.47 22.27
C VAL A 159 13.47 -7.53 22.69
N TYR A 160 13.05 -8.79 22.66
CA TYR A 160 13.87 -9.97 22.89
C TYR A 160 14.15 -10.60 21.52
N LEU A 161 15.37 -10.45 21.02
CA LEU A 161 15.72 -10.70 19.61
C LEU A 161 16.85 -11.72 19.48
N SER A 162 16.69 -12.78 18.69
CA SER A 162 17.73 -13.82 18.49
C SER A 162 17.80 -14.32 17.05
N GLU A 163 18.90 -14.98 16.71
CA GLU A 163 19.04 -15.79 15.47
C GLU A 163 18.38 -17.18 15.64
N ASN A 164 18.02 -17.56 16.87
CA ASN A 164 17.31 -18.81 17.18
C ASN A 164 15.84 -18.55 17.48
N GLU A 165 14.94 -19.38 16.94
CA GLU A 165 13.48 -19.31 17.11
C GLU A 165 13.05 -19.51 18.58
N ASP A 166 13.79 -20.31 19.36
CA ASP A 166 13.56 -20.50 20.80
C ASP A 166 13.99 -19.29 21.67
N LEU A 167 14.48 -18.22 21.03
CA LEU A 167 15.06 -17.03 21.65
C LEU A 167 16.25 -17.31 22.59
N SER A 168 16.89 -18.47 22.47
CA SER A 168 18.14 -18.74 23.18
C SER A 168 19.20 -17.73 22.76
N ASN A 169 19.91 -17.19 23.75
CA ASN A 169 20.91 -16.12 23.59
C ASN A 169 20.36 -14.78 23.05
N ALA A 170 19.06 -14.51 23.19
CA ALA A 170 18.47 -13.25 22.73
C ALA A 170 19.16 -12.01 23.30
N GLN A 171 19.41 -11.02 22.44
CA GLN A 171 19.71 -9.66 22.87
C GLN A 171 18.43 -8.99 23.36
N VAL A 172 18.54 -8.23 24.46
CA VAL A 172 17.41 -7.49 25.05
C VAL A 172 17.60 -6.01 24.76
N ILE A 173 16.69 -5.44 24.00
CA ILE A 173 16.70 -4.05 23.55
C ILE A 173 15.57 -3.33 24.29
N LYS A 174 15.90 -2.39 25.18
CA LYS A 174 14.91 -1.62 25.92
C LYS A 174 14.07 -0.74 24.98
N ALA A 175 12.77 -0.66 25.25
CA ALA A 175 11.88 0.26 24.56
C ALA A 175 12.06 1.72 25.04
N THR A 176 11.61 2.67 24.22
CA THR A 176 11.20 4.01 24.64
C THR A 176 9.69 4.06 24.69
N HIS A 177 9.14 4.74 25.70
CA HIS A 177 7.70 4.80 25.96
C HIS A 177 7.17 6.22 25.76
N LYS A 178 6.06 6.38 25.03
CA LYS A 178 5.26 7.62 24.93
C LYS A 178 3.86 7.31 25.45
N GLY A 179 3.46 7.95 26.55
CA GLY A 179 2.06 7.96 26.96
C GLY A 179 1.23 8.76 25.95
N THR A 180 0.05 8.27 25.59
CA THR A 180 -0.82 8.85 24.57
C THR A 180 -2.30 8.78 24.98
N GLN A 181 -3.13 9.55 24.30
CA GLN A 181 -4.58 9.41 24.36
C GLN A 181 -5.13 9.01 22.99
N THR A 182 -5.97 7.99 22.97
CA THR A 182 -6.52 7.38 21.76
C THR A 182 -8.06 7.35 21.83
N ASN A 183 -8.75 7.53 20.71
CA ASN A 183 -10.21 7.64 20.68
C ASN A 183 -10.85 6.29 20.34
N TYR A 184 -11.33 5.58 21.36
CA TYR A 184 -12.09 4.35 21.15
C TYR A 184 -13.56 4.63 20.92
N LEU A 185 -14.21 3.80 20.10
CA LEU A 185 -15.65 3.84 19.90
C LEU A 185 -16.40 3.58 21.22
N GLU A 186 -17.55 4.23 21.38
CA GLU A 186 -18.50 3.88 22.44
C GLU A 186 -19.29 2.63 22.03
N ARG A 187 -19.18 1.58 22.84
CA ARG A 187 -19.83 0.27 22.62
C ARG A 187 -20.70 -0.11 23.81
N ASP A 188 -21.78 -0.84 23.56
CA ASP A 188 -22.64 -1.41 24.61
C ASP A 188 -21.98 -2.63 25.29
N LYS A 189 -22.59 -3.13 26.36
CA LYS A 189 -22.12 -4.30 27.12
C LYS A 189 -22.06 -5.63 26.34
N ASP A 190 -22.60 -5.67 25.13
CA ASP A 190 -22.59 -6.84 24.24
C ASP A 190 -21.66 -6.61 23.02
N GLY A 191 -20.93 -5.48 22.94
CA GLY A 191 -19.95 -5.16 21.89
C GLY A 191 -20.42 -4.21 20.76
N ASN A 192 -21.72 -3.91 20.74
CA ASN A 192 -22.40 -3.20 19.65
C ASN A 192 -22.02 -1.70 19.69
N VAL A 193 -21.69 -1.08 18.55
CA VAL A 193 -21.36 0.37 18.50
C VAL A 193 -22.61 1.20 18.80
N ILE A 194 -22.44 2.27 19.59
CA ILE A 194 -23.50 3.19 20.01
C ILE A 194 -23.49 4.44 19.11
N TYR A 195 -24.61 4.67 18.43
CA TYR A 195 -24.81 5.80 17.53
C TYR A 195 -25.68 6.86 18.19
N GLU A 196 -25.42 8.12 17.89
CA GLU A 196 -26.18 9.29 18.30
C GLU A 196 -26.62 10.07 17.06
N LEU A 197 -27.94 10.14 16.83
CA LEU A 197 -28.54 10.98 15.79
C LEU A 197 -28.93 12.33 16.42
N PRO A 198 -28.20 13.43 16.19
CA PRO A 198 -28.49 14.72 16.80
C PRO A 198 -29.73 15.40 16.19
N ASP A 199 -30.37 16.27 16.97
CA ASP A 199 -31.56 17.07 16.60
C ASP A 199 -32.68 16.30 15.86
N PHE A 200 -32.94 15.07 16.31
CA PHE A 200 -33.87 14.16 15.69
C PHE A 200 -35.28 14.75 15.62
N ASN A 201 -35.86 14.78 14.41
CA ASN A 201 -37.14 15.44 14.10
C ASN A 201 -37.23 16.92 14.53
N GLU A 202 -36.15 17.69 14.38
CA GLU A 202 -36.07 19.13 14.73
C GLU A 202 -36.43 19.41 16.21
N SER A 203 -36.21 18.44 17.10
CA SER A 203 -36.71 18.45 18.47
C SER A 203 -35.76 19.07 19.50
N GLY A 204 -34.56 19.47 19.09
CA GLY A 204 -33.48 19.93 19.96
C GLY A 204 -32.88 18.82 20.82
N LYS A 205 -33.03 17.55 20.42
CA LYS A 205 -32.57 16.37 21.17
C LYS A 205 -31.96 15.33 20.25
N SER A 206 -30.91 14.68 20.74
CA SER A 206 -30.40 13.45 20.14
C SER A 206 -31.29 12.25 20.48
N VAL A 207 -31.23 11.22 19.62
CA VAL A 207 -31.71 9.86 19.90
C VAL A 207 -30.59 8.86 19.59
N TYR A 208 -30.71 7.66 20.13
CA TYR A 208 -29.65 6.66 20.11
C TYR A 208 -30.13 5.31 19.60
N PHE A 209 -29.22 4.56 19.00
CA PHE A 209 -29.39 3.15 18.68
C PHE A 209 -28.06 2.41 18.74
N THR A 210 -28.11 1.09 18.54
CA THR A 210 -26.92 0.24 18.40
C THR A 210 -26.95 -0.50 17.06
N ASP A 211 -25.76 -0.76 16.50
CA ASP A 211 -25.61 -1.49 15.24
C ASP A 211 -26.10 -2.95 15.29
N LYS A 212 -26.39 -3.47 16.48
CA LYS A 212 -27.19 -4.67 16.77
C LYS A 212 -28.46 -4.85 15.93
N GLN A 213 -29.03 -3.75 15.44
CA GLN A 213 -30.24 -3.74 14.62
C GLN A 213 -29.98 -3.82 13.10
N ILE A 214 -28.74 -3.65 12.65
CA ILE A 214 -28.36 -3.52 11.25
C ILE A 214 -28.24 -4.90 10.60
N SER A 215 -28.81 -5.10 9.41
CA SER A 215 -28.57 -6.29 8.59
C SER A 215 -27.25 -6.19 7.83
N ALA A 216 -26.59 -7.33 7.60
CA ALA A 216 -25.44 -7.41 6.69
C ALA A 216 -25.78 -6.96 5.25
N ASP A 217 -27.06 -7.05 4.87
CA ASP A 217 -27.61 -6.59 3.60
C ASP A 217 -27.80 -5.06 3.50
N ASN A 218 -27.63 -4.32 4.61
CA ASN A 218 -27.75 -2.85 4.63
C ASN A 218 -26.44 -2.20 4.14
N HIS A 219 -26.16 -2.34 2.85
CA HIS A 219 -24.92 -1.85 2.24
C HIS A 219 -24.86 -0.32 2.14
N ASP A 220 -26.02 0.34 2.00
CA ASP A 220 -26.11 1.81 1.93
C ASP A 220 -25.73 2.49 3.26
N TRP A 221 -25.78 1.78 4.38
CA TRP A 221 -25.25 2.23 5.67
C TRP A 221 -23.71 2.17 5.74
N THR A 222 -23.08 1.33 4.91
CA THR A 222 -21.62 1.15 4.88
C THR A 222 -20.93 2.03 3.84
N ASP A 223 -21.43 3.23 3.56
CA ASP A 223 -20.90 4.12 2.49
C ASP A 223 -19.97 5.26 2.99
N GLY A 224 -19.92 5.49 4.30
CA GLY A 224 -19.24 6.63 4.95
C GLY A 224 -20.20 7.59 5.67
N SER A 225 -21.48 7.64 5.28
CA SER A 225 -22.42 8.72 5.60
C SER A 225 -22.81 8.88 7.08
N HIS A 226 -22.42 7.93 7.94
CA HIS A 226 -22.83 7.90 9.34
C HIS A 226 -21.69 8.01 10.38
N GLU A 227 -20.44 8.21 9.95
CA GLU A 227 -19.29 8.41 10.87
C GLU A 227 -19.48 9.61 11.82
N ASP A 228 -20.07 10.71 11.33
CA ASP A 228 -20.45 11.89 12.14
C ASP A 228 -21.44 11.59 13.29
N ASN A 229 -22.08 10.42 13.29
CA ASN A 229 -23.06 9.99 14.31
C ASN A 229 -22.44 9.04 15.35
N ILE A 230 -21.12 8.79 15.32
CA ILE A 230 -20.45 7.88 16.26
C ILE A 230 -19.76 8.66 17.37
N ASN A 231 -20.07 8.32 18.62
CA ASN A 231 -19.33 8.86 19.75
C ASN A 231 -18.04 8.07 19.99
N THR A 232 -16.96 8.81 20.29
CA THR A 232 -15.70 8.24 20.78
C THR A 232 -15.36 8.76 22.17
N ARG A 233 -14.39 8.12 22.81
CA ARG A 233 -13.89 8.46 24.14
C ARG A 233 -12.38 8.32 24.23
N LEU A 234 -11.75 9.26 24.92
CA LEU A 234 -10.32 9.26 25.18
C LEU A 234 -9.94 8.15 26.18
N VAL A 235 -9.09 7.25 25.74
CA VAL A 235 -8.46 6.19 26.54
C VAL A 235 -6.97 6.53 26.71
N GLN A 236 -6.39 6.16 27.86
CA GLN A 236 -4.97 6.38 28.15
C GLN A 236 -4.19 5.10 27.82
N GLU A 237 -3.17 5.22 26.99
CA GLU A 237 -2.33 4.11 26.53
C GLU A 237 -0.84 4.49 26.48
N THR A 238 0.03 3.51 26.23
CA THR A 238 1.46 3.70 26.03
C THR A 238 1.92 3.10 24.71
N ILE A 239 2.46 3.95 23.84
CA ILE A 239 3.19 3.58 22.63
C ILE A 239 4.60 3.15 23.04
N ASN A 240 5.07 1.99 22.55
CA ASN A 240 6.39 1.44 22.83
C ASN A 240 7.17 1.29 21.52
N LYS A 241 8.28 2.02 21.39
CA LYS A 241 9.16 1.98 20.21
C LYS A 241 10.54 1.47 20.57
N ALA A 242 11.17 0.72 19.68
CA ALA A 242 12.53 0.21 19.86
C ALA A 242 13.27 0.11 18.52
N ILE A 243 14.60 0.22 18.58
CA ILE A 243 15.49 0.06 17.42
C ILE A 243 16.55 -1.00 17.73
N ALA A 244 16.50 -2.14 17.05
CA ALA A 244 17.61 -3.07 16.99
C ALA A 244 18.71 -2.51 16.08
N LYS A 245 19.97 -2.54 16.52
CA LYS A 245 21.12 -1.97 15.79
C LYS A 245 22.33 -2.89 15.83
N ARG A 246 23.13 -2.89 14.76
CA ARG A 246 24.32 -3.76 14.55
C ARG A 246 23.94 -5.24 14.39
N LEU A 247 22.84 -5.50 13.70
CA LEU A 247 22.46 -6.83 13.22
C LEU A 247 23.43 -7.29 12.13
N LYS A 248 23.42 -8.59 11.84
CA LYS A 248 24.13 -9.17 10.70
C LYS A 248 23.30 -8.98 9.43
N PRO A 249 23.90 -8.59 8.29
CA PRO A 249 23.24 -8.64 6.98
C PRO A 249 22.81 -10.06 6.58
N ASN A 250 21.81 -10.17 5.71
CA ASN A 250 21.24 -11.40 5.15
C ASN A 250 20.93 -12.49 6.20
N THR A 251 20.50 -12.09 7.39
CA THR A 251 20.32 -12.97 8.54
C THR A 251 18.86 -12.95 8.98
N ARG A 252 18.26 -14.14 9.13
CA ARG A 252 16.92 -14.26 9.72
C ARG A 252 17.03 -14.13 11.23
N TYR A 253 16.18 -13.29 11.79
CA TYR A 253 16.01 -13.11 13.23
C TYR A 253 14.59 -13.48 13.65
N PHE A 254 14.44 -13.82 14.92
CA PHE A 254 13.19 -14.11 15.62
C PHE A 254 13.07 -13.19 16.83
N TYR A 255 11.87 -12.70 17.11
CA TYR A 255 11.66 -11.69 18.16
C TYR A 255 10.37 -11.88 18.96
N ARG A 256 10.37 -11.34 20.18
CA ARG A 256 9.15 -11.02 20.93
C ARG A 256 9.26 -9.61 21.50
N VAL A 257 8.15 -8.91 21.57
CA VAL A 257 8.04 -7.59 22.21
C VAL A 257 7.27 -7.68 23.53
N GLY A 258 7.31 -6.62 24.34
CA GLY A 258 6.61 -6.52 25.62
C GLY A 258 7.49 -6.71 26.86
N ALA A 259 6.86 -6.99 28.00
CA ALA A 259 7.50 -7.04 29.32
C ALA A 259 7.43 -8.46 29.94
N PRO A 260 8.21 -8.78 30.98
CA PRO A 260 8.13 -10.06 31.67
C PRO A 260 6.70 -10.36 32.17
N GLY A 261 6.09 -11.43 31.64
CA GLY A 261 4.69 -11.80 31.92
C GLY A 261 3.69 -11.34 30.85
N PHE A 262 4.05 -10.38 30.00
CA PHE A 262 3.24 -9.84 28.92
C PHE A 262 4.07 -9.74 27.64
N LEU A 263 4.20 -10.85 26.92
CA LEU A 263 5.04 -10.97 25.73
C LEU A 263 4.21 -11.39 24.52
N SER A 264 4.46 -10.77 23.37
CA SER A 264 3.83 -11.10 22.08
C SER A 264 3.97 -12.58 21.68
N PRO A 265 3.28 -13.07 20.64
CA PRO A 265 3.74 -14.25 19.89
C PRO A 265 5.15 -14.02 19.30
N ILE A 266 5.78 -15.07 18.78
CA ILE A 266 7.11 -14.94 18.13
C ILE A 266 6.91 -14.39 16.70
N GLY A 267 7.56 -13.28 16.39
CA GLY A 267 7.72 -12.78 15.03
C GLY A 267 9.08 -13.12 14.43
N THR A 268 9.24 -12.90 13.13
CA THR A 268 10.51 -13.06 12.39
C THR A 268 10.69 -11.94 11.37
N PHE A 269 11.93 -11.69 10.98
CA PHE A 269 12.29 -10.88 9.82
C PHE A 269 13.64 -11.33 9.26
N LYS A 270 14.00 -10.84 8.08
CA LYS A 270 15.32 -11.07 7.47
C LYS A 270 15.94 -9.73 7.07
N THR A 271 17.12 -9.44 7.60
CA THR A 271 17.89 -8.25 7.23
C THR A 271 18.31 -8.30 5.75
N ALA A 272 18.43 -7.14 5.11
CA ALA A 272 19.02 -7.02 3.78
C ALA A 272 20.47 -7.53 3.75
N SER A 273 20.96 -7.92 2.59
CA SER A 273 22.39 -8.10 2.33
C SER A 273 23.09 -6.76 2.08
N ALA A 274 24.37 -6.68 2.43
CA ALA A 274 25.21 -5.48 2.23
C ALA A 274 25.65 -5.28 0.76
N GLY A 275 24.76 -5.54 -0.20
CA GLY A 275 25.01 -5.52 -1.65
C GLY A 275 23.91 -6.22 -2.44
N ALA A 276 24.07 -6.28 -3.77
CA ALA A 276 23.07 -6.83 -4.69
C ALA A 276 22.81 -8.33 -4.47
N ALA A 277 21.55 -8.73 -4.28
CA ALA A 277 21.14 -10.13 -4.11
C ALA A 277 19.64 -10.35 -4.39
N PRO A 278 19.18 -11.56 -4.75
CA PRO A 278 17.75 -11.81 -4.92
C PRO A 278 16.91 -11.60 -3.65
N PHE A 279 15.69 -11.09 -3.81
CA PHE A 279 14.69 -10.97 -2.75
C PHE A 279 13.26 -11.00 -3.31
N THR A 280 12.28 -11.28 -2.45
CA THR A 280 10.86 -11.29 -2.81
C THR A 280 10.08 -10.36 -1.89
N PHE A 281 9.18 -9.54 -2.44
CA PHE A 281 8.25 -8.72 -1.65
C PHE A 281 6.82 -8.78 -2.21
N ILE A 282 5.87 -8.33 -1.39
CA ILE A 282 4.45 -8.21 -1.73
C ILE A 282 4.11 -6.72 -1.88
N HIS A 283 3.29 -6.35 -2.86
CA HIS A 283 2.59 -5.05 -2.88
C HIS A 283 1.09 -5.29 -2.70
N TYR A 284 0.50 -4.59 -1.74
CA TYR A 284 -0.94 -4.48 -1.54
C TYR A 284 -1.24 -3.04 -1.12
N THR A 285 -2.51 -2.63 -1.11
CA THR A 285 -2.87 -1.21 -0.92
C THR A 285 -4.33 -1.10 -0.49
N ASP A 286 -4.73 0.03 0.09
CA ASP A 286 -6.13 0.38 0.31
C ASP A 286 -6.89 -0.76 0.99
N THR A 287 -6.39 -1.18 2.16
CA THR A 287 -7.11 -2.13 3.02
C THR A 287 -8.31 -1.45 3.67
N GLN A 288 -8.18 -0.14 3.93
CA GLN A 288 -9.23 0.85 4.19
C GLN A 288 -10.48 0.24 4.84
N ASN A 289 -10.34 -0.25 6.07
CA ASN A 289 -11.49 -0.73 6.84
C ASN A 289 -12.19 0.44 7.53
N ALA A 290 -13.44 0.73 7.16
CA ALA A 290 -14.24 1.74 7.84
C ALA A 290 -15.00 1.14 9.04
N TYR A 291 -15.52 -0.08 8.89
CA TYR A 291 -16.48 -0.63 9.84
C TYR A 291 -16.01 -1.93 10.51
N TRP A 292 -15.78 -1.84 11.82
CA TRP A 292 -15.72 -2.99 12.72
C TRP A 292 -17.07 -3.23 13.40
N ASN A 293 -17.92 -3.98 12.71
CA ASN A 293 -19.08 -4.61 13.29
C ASN A 293 -18.96 -6.13 13.13
N GLU A 294 -18.48 -6.79 14.19
CA GLU A 294 -18.34 -8.26 14.29
C GLU A 294 -19.66 -9.03 14.05
N HIS A 295 -20.80 -8.35 14.13
CA HIS A 295 -22.13 -8.95 14.05
C HIS A 295 -22.81 -8.71 12.69
N VAL A 296 -22.20 -7.91 11.80
CA VAL A 296 -22.78 -7.45 10.52
C VAL A 296 -21.78 -7.50 9.37
N ARG A 297 -20.68 -6.74 9.46
CA ARG A 297 -19.62 -6.67 8.44
C ARG A 297 -18.30 -6.28 9.11
N ASN A 298 -17.29 -7.14 8.95
CA ASN A 298 -15.95 -6.91 9.46
C ASN A 298 -14.99 -6.73 8.27
N GLU A 299 -14.68 -5.49 7.93
CA GLU A 299 -13.90 -5.18 6.73
C GLU A 299 -12.40 -5.45 6.92
N ALA A 300 -11.88 -5.25 8.14
CA ALA A 300 -10.50 -5.57 8.51
C ALA A 300 -10.18 -7.07 8.28
N ALA A 301 -11.18 -7.95 8.37
CA ALA A 301 -11.04 -9.36 8.02
C ALA A 301 -10.66 -9.56 6.53
N PHE A 302 -11.16 -8.75 5.60
CA PHE A 302 -10.79 -8.85 4.17
C PHE A 302 -9.34 -8.42 3.95
N GLY A 303 -8.93 -7.27 4.48
CA GLY A 303 -7.55 -6.79 4.37
C GLY A 303 -6.54 -7.77 4.99
N ALA A 304 -6.85 -8.30 6.17
CA ALA A 304 -6.06 -9.34 6.82
C ALA A 304 -5.97 -10.64 5.99
N LYS A 305 -7.07 -11.07 5.36
CA LYS A 305 -7.08 -12.26 4.50
C LYS A 305 -6.26 -12.06 3.23
N THR A 306 -6.40 -10.90 2.58
CA THR A 306 -5.61 -10.57 1.38
C THR A 306 -4.11 -10.59 1.67
N LEU A 307 -3.66 -10.08 2.83
CA LEU A 307 -2.26 -10.20 3.27
C LEU A 307 -1.85 -11.66 3.52
N ALA A 308 -2.68 -12.45 4.21
CA ALA A 308 -2.38 -13.87 4.46
C ALA A 308 -2.29 -14.70 3.16
N GLU A 309 -3.18 -14.43 2.20
CA GLU A 309 -3.21 -15.03 0.86
C GLU A 309 -1.99 -14.61 0.04
N ALA A 310 -1.55 -13.35 0.14
CA ALA A 310 -0.33 -12.86 -0.48
C ALA A 310 0.94 -13.48 0.10
N LEU A 311 1.04 -13.59 1.43
CA LEU A 311 2.16 -14.25 2.13
C LEU A 311 2.21 -15.75 1.79
N HIS A 312 1.06 -16.42 1.73
CA HIS A 312 0.99 -17.80 1.26
C HIS A 312 1.48 -17.93 -0.20
N LYS A 313 1.11 -16.97 -1.07
CA LYS A 313 1.46 -16.98 -2.49
C LYS A 313 2.92 -16.68 -2.77
N ALA A 314 3.52 -15.72 -2.05
CA ALA A 314 4.94 -15.38 -2.14
C ALA A 314 5.85 -16.44 -1.50
N GLY A 315 5.32 -17.18 -0.51
CA GLY A 315 6.04 -18.26 0.15
C GLY A 315 7.04 -17.81 1.21
N LYS A 316 7.72 -18.78 1.85
CA LYS A 316 8.44 -18.59 3.12
C LYS A 316 9.70 -17.72 3.07
N ASP A 317 10.18 -17.39 1.87
CA ASP A 317 11.38 -16.58 1.66
C ASP A 317 11.08 -15.11 1.33
N VAL A 318 9.79 -14.71 1.34
CA VAL A 318 9.37 -13.30 1.28
C VAL A 318 10.06 -12.47 2.37
N ASN A 319 10.56 -11.30 1.97
CA ASN A 319 11.43 -10.44 2.76
C ASN A 319 10.67 -9.34 3.50
N PHE A 320 9.68 -8.73 2.84
CA PHE A 320 8.82 -7.66 3.36
C PHE A 320 7.51 -7.57 2.58
N ALA A 321 6.53 -6.86 3.14
CA ALA A 321 5.34 -6.40 2.43
C ALA A 321 5.38 -4.87 2.28
N LEU A 322 4.87 -4.35 1.17
CA LEU A 322 4.70 -2.93 0.87
C LEU A 322 3.20 -2.62 0.83
N HIS A 323 2.77 -1.66 1.64
CA HIS A 323 1.42 -1.10 1.61
C HIS A 323 1.46 0.36 1.17
N THR A 324 0.77 0.70 0.08
CA THR A 324 0.81 2.04 -0.53
C THR A 324 -0.24 3.02 0.03
N GLY A 325 -0.68 2.84 1.28
CA GLY A 325 -1.52 3.77 2.03
C GLY A 325 -3.00 3.43 2.02
N ASP A 326 -3.76 4.21 2.79
CA ASP A 326 -5.15 3.96 3.18
C ASP A 326 -5.27 2.58 3.86
N VAL A 327 -4.57 2.46 4.99
CA VAL A 327 -4.68 1.30 5.87
C VAL A 327 -6.09 1.24 6.46
N LEU A 328 -6.64 2.42 6.80
CA LEU A 328 -7.92 2.66 7.49
C LEU A 328 -8.83 3.60 6.69
N GLU A 329 -10.08 3.83 7.12
CA GLU A 329 -10.91 4.95 6.62
C GLU A 329 -10.80 6.18 7.54
N THR A 330 -10.80 6.02 8.86
CA THR A 330 -10.73 7.15 9.80
C THR A 330 -9.66 6.90 10.88
N SER A 331 -8.41 7.24 10.55
CA SER A 331 -7.23 7.09 11.44
C SER A 331 -7.25 7.84 12.77
N SER A 332 -8.31 8.62 13.05
CA SER A 332 -8.57 9.21 14.37
C SER A 332 -9.30 8.26 15.33
N VAL A 333 -9.91 7.17 14.81
CA VAL A 333 -10.57 6.09 15.55
C VAL A 333 -9.57 4.98 15.83
N GLU A 334 -9.43 4.62 17.11
CA GLU A 334 -8.42 3.65 17.56
C GLU A 334 -8.85 2.19 17.34
N ASP A 335 -10.16 1.91 17.32
CA ASP A 335 -10.69 0.60 16.96
C ASP A 335 -10.14 0.17 15.58
N GLU A 336 -10.21 1.04 14.55
CA GLU A 336 -9.74 0.73 13.19
C GLU A 336 -8.26 0.32 13.12
N TRP A 337 -7.35 1.03 13.80
CA TRP A 337 -5.92 0.65 13.89
C TRP A 337 -5.75 -0.69 14.61
N LYS A 338 -6.44 -0.85 15.74
CA LYS A 338 -6.39 -2.06 16.55
C LYS A 338 -6.86 -3.27 15.77
N ASP A 339 -7.91 -3.10 14.98
CA ASP A 339 -8.60 -4.19 14.31
C ASP A 339 -7.80 -4.75 13.14
N ILE A 340 -7.28 -3.92 12.23
CA ILE A 340 -6.45 -4.44 11.13
C ILE A 340 -5.11 -4.99 11.61
N LEU A 341 -4.42 -4.29 12.52
CA LEU A 341 -3.10 -4.73 12.99
C LEU A 341 -3.20 -5.99 13.84
N ASN A 342 -4.28 -6.19 14.61
CA ASN A 342 -4.49 -7.42 15.39
C ASN A 342 -5.09 -8.55 14.54
N ARG A 343 -6.03 -8.27 13.61
CA ARG A 343 -6.65 -9.30 12.75
C ARG A 343 -5.64 -9.85 11.74
N ALA A 344 -4.71 -9.02 11.27
CA ALA A 344 -3.61 -9.40 10.39
C ALA A 344 -2.30 -9.72 11.15
N GLN A 345 -2.34 -9.87 12.48
CA GLN A 345 -1.13 -9.84 13.32
C GLN A 345 -0.09 -10.89 12.95
N ASP A 346 -0.50 -12.10 12.53
CA ASP A 346 0.43 -13.14 12.06
C ASP A 346 1.20 -12.71 10.81
N GLY A 347 0.57 -11.93 9.93
CA GLY A 347 1.22 -11.30 8.77
C GLY A 347 2.26 -10.28 9.21
N PHE A 348 1.88 -9.34 10.07
CA PHE A 348 2.76 -8.31 10.66
C PHE A 348 3.91 -8.88 11.52
N LEU A 349 3.73 -10.08 12.08
CA LEU A 349 4.79 -10.82 12.78
C LEU A 349 5.67 -11.64 11.82
N SER A 350 5.20 -11.99 10.63
CA SER A 350 5.95 -12.82 9.67
C SER A 350 7.01 -12.06 8.86
N VAL A 351 6.77 -10.77 8.58
CA VAL A 351 7.68 -9.88 7.83
C VAL A 351 7.57 -8.41 8.26
N PRO A 352 8.63 -7.60 8.11
CA PRO A 352 8.53 -6.15 8.17
C PRO A 352 7.60 -5.60 7.08
N HIS A 353 6.94 -4.50 7.40
CA HIS A 353 6.06 -3.78 6.49
C HIS A 353 6.66 -2.42 6.12
N VAL A 354 6.68 -2.12 4.83
CA VAL A 354 7.00 -0.81 4.27
C VAL A 354 5.67 -0.10 4.08
N MET A 355 5.49 1.02 4.80
CA MET A 355 4.22 1.73 4.87
C MET A 355 4.37 3.10 4.24
N VAL A 356 3.50 3.40 3.27
CA VAL A 356 3.28 4.72 2.69
C VAL A 356 2.06 5.35 3.38
N PRO A 357 2.04 6.66 3.68
CA PRO A 357 0.83 7.31 4.19
C PRO A 357 -0.16 7.60 3.05
N GLY A 358 -1.35 7.01 3.11
CA GLY A 358 -2.53 7.45 2.33
C GLY A 358 -3.31 8.55 3.04
N ASN A 359 -4.24 9.21 2.35
CA ASN A 359 -4.94 10.37 2.92
C ASN A 359 -5.82 10.03 4.13
N HIS A 360 -6.31 8.80 4.25
CA HIS A 360 -7.10 8.37 5.41
C HIS A 360 -6.24 8.04 6.64
N ASP A 361 -4.93 7.80 6.46
CA ASP A 361 -3.98 7.49 7.55
C ASP A 361 -3.52 8.75 8.33
N THR A 362 -3.89 9.94 7.85
CA THR A 362 -3.17 11.21 8.11
C THR A 362 -3.46 11.93 9.42
N TYR A 363 -4.47 11.52 10.20
CA TYR A 363 -5.03 12.40 11.23
C TYR A 363 -4.04 12.68 12.38
N GLU A 364 -3.77 13.96 12.66
CA GLU A 364 -2.75 14.45 13.60
C GLU A 364 -1.38 13.74 13.45
N THR A 365 -0.97 12.90 14.41
CA THR A 365 0.28 12.12 14.33
C THR A 365 0.03 10.62 14.16
N SER A 366 -1.20 10.20 13.84
CA SER A 366 -1.68 8.82 14.02
C SER A 366 -0.84 7.77 13.29
N PHE A 367 -0.60 7.92 11.98
CA PHE A 367 0.34 7.07 11.21
C PHE A 367 1.73 6.96 11.86
N ASN A 368 2.29 8.10 12.28
CA ASN A 368 3.63 8.19 12.88
C ASN A 368 3.69 7.81 14.36
N ASP A 369 2.56 7.54 15.02
CA ASP A 369 2.48 6.91 16.34
C ASP A 369 2.30 5.39 16.23
N HIS A 370 1.47 4.95 15.28
CA HIS A 370 1.25 3.54 14.94
C HIS A 370 2.43 2.84 14.26
N LEU A 371 3.29 3.59 13.58
CA LEU A 371 4.45 3.06 12.86
C LEU A 371 5.76 3.66 13.39
N ASN A 372 6.88 2.99 13.13
CA ASN A 372 8.22 3.43 13.58
C ASN A 372 9.14 3.65 12.37
N VAL A 373 8.61 4.31 11.33
CA VAL A 373 9.33 4.68 10.11
C VAL A 373 10.41 5.75 10.39
N PRO A 374 11.44 5.89 9.54
CA PRO A 374 12.36 7.03 9.62
C PRO A 374 11.59 8.34 9.42
N ILE A 375 11.71 9.27 10.38
CA ILE A 375 11.11 10.61 10.26
C ILE A 375 12.15 11.52 9.62
N ASN A 376 12.07 11.64 8.29
CA ASN A 376 12.64 12.77 7.57
C ASN A 376 11.76 14.03 7.79
N HIS A 377 12.15 15.17 7.21
CA HIS A 377 11.44 16.43 7.44
C HIS A 377 10.04 16.49 6.80
N SER A 378 9.22 17.47 7.20
CA SER A 378 7.75 17.47 7.13
C SER A 378 7.06 16.30 7.89
N ILE A 379 6.01 16.64 8.64
CA ILE A 379 5.24 15.68 9.48
C ILE A 379 3.74 16.02 9.45
N ASP A 380 3.26 16.58 8.34
CA ASP A 380 1.81 16.72 8.08
C ASP A 380 1.35 15.47 7.30
N GLY A 381 0.40 14.72 7.88
CA GLY A 381 -0.17 13.53 7.23
C GLY A 381 0.82 12.39 6.92
N GLY A 382 1.89 12.22 7.71
CA GLY A 382 2.83 11.10 7.60
C GLY A 382 4.29 11.53 7.43
N SER A 383 5.12 10.64 6.86
CA SER A 383 6.55 10.90 6.61
C SER A 383 7.05 10.18 5.36
N TYR A 384 8.01 10.81 4.68
CA TYR A 384 8.75 10.23 3.56
C TYR A 384 10.15 9.76 4.00
N TYR A 385 10.68 8.70 3.37
CA TYR A 385 11.94 8.06 3.74
C TYR A 385 12.45 7.15 2.62
N SER A 386 13.72 6.76 2.65
CA SER A 386 14.29 5.81 1.69
C SER A 386 15.19 4.76 2.34
N PHE A 387 15.42 3.65 1.64
CA PHE A 387 16.30 2.56 2.09
C PHE A 387 16.82 1.71 0.94
N ASP A 388 18.04 1.20 1.08
CA ASP A 388 18.63 0.25 0.12
C ASP A 388 18.35 -1.20 0.57
N TYR A 389 17.57 -1.96 -0.19
CA TYR A 389 17.32 -3.39 0.05
C TYR A 389 17.92 -4.23 -1.08
N ASN A 390 18.97 -5.00 -0.77
CA ASN A 390 19.65 -5.93 -1.68
C ASN A 390 20.00 -5.36 -3.09
N GLY A 391 20.39 -4.08 -3.17
CA GLY A 391 20.77 -3.42 -4.43
C GLY A 391 19.64 -2.72 -5.18
N ALA A 392 18.38 -2.88 -4.75
CA ALA A 392 17.31 -1.94 -5.07
C ALA A 392 17.30 -0.80 -4.04
N HIS A 393 17.00 0.41 -4.48
CA HIS A 393 16.75 1.57 -3.62
C HIS A 393 15.26 1.91 -3.66
N MET A 394 14.64 1.92 -2.48
CA MET A 394 13.22 2.11 -2.28
C MET A 394 13.01 3.49 -1.64
N ALA A 395 12.21 4.37 -2.27
CA ALA A 395 11.86 5.67 -1.71
C ALA A 395 10.33 5.80 -1.53
N VAL A 396 9.92 6.04 -0.29
CA VAL A 396 8.53 6.26 0.12
C VAL A 396 8.26 7.76 0.21
N LEU A 397 7.21 8.24 -0.47
CA LEU A 397 6.85 9.67 -0.52
C LEU A 397 5.46 9.90 0.12
N ASN A 398 5.26 11.08 0.70
CA ASN A 398 4.02 11.50 1.34
C ASN A 398 3.22 12.44 0.41
N THR A 399 2.11 11.96 -0.14
CA THR A 399 1.20 12.73 -1.02
C THR A 399 0.16 13.58 -0.26
N ASN A 400 0.34 13.73 1.06
CA ASN A 400 -0.52 14.53 1.94
C ASN A 400 0.21 15.77 2.48
N ASP A 401 1.42 16.02 1.99
CA ASP A 401 2.27 17.18 2.24
C ASP A 401 1.78 18.41 1.43
N ASN A 402 0.45 18.57 1.34
CA ASN A 402 -0.27 19.46 0.41
C ASN A 402 -0.78 20.77 1.03
N LYS A 403 -0.30 21.07 2.24
CA LYS A 403 -0.61 22.26 3.03
C LYS A 403 -0.22 23.55 2.28
N LYS A 404 -1.20 24.40 1.96
CA LYS A 404 -0.97 25.69 1.27
C LYS A 404 -0.25 26.70 2.17
N ASP A 405 1.08 26.80 2.04
CA ASP A 405 1.91 27.71 2.85
C ASP A 405 3.03 28.47 2.08
N ALA A 406 4.24 28.56 2.63
CA ALA A 406 5.40 29.26 2.04
C ALA A 406 6.37 28.33 1.30
N ASP A 407 6.37 27.02 1.59
CA ASP A 407 7.14 26.00 0.86
C ASP A 407 6.26 25.21 -0.11
N ASN A 408 4.93 25.20 0.10
CA ASN A 408 3.97 24.68 -0.86
C ASN A 408 2.83 25.69 -1.15
N PRO A 409 3.10 26.85 -1.78
CA PRO A 409 2.10 27.90 -2.00
C PRO A 409 0.98 27.50 -3.00
N GLU A 410 1.23 26.52 -3.86
CA GLU A 410 0.24 25.91 -4.75
C GLU A 410 -0.63 24.84 -4.07
N GLY A 411 -0.16 24.22 -2.99
CA GLY A 411 -0.79 23.05 -2.36
C GLY A 411 -0.77 21.82 -3.25
N ALA A 412 0.36 21.56 -3.90
CA ALA A 412 0.64 20.33 -4.64
C ALA A 412 0.75 19.14 -3.67
N ALA A 413 0.58 17.90 -4.14
CA ALA A 413 0.60 16.71 -3.27
C ALA A 413 1.91 16.52 -2.47
N MET A 414 3.00 17.16 -2.89
CA MET A 414 4.31 17.20 -2.22
C MET A 414 4.87 18.62 -2.21
N SER A 415 5.54 19.02 -1.12
CA SER A 415 6.17 20.35 -0.97
C SER A 415 7.45 20.53 -1.80
N HIS A 416 7.98 21.76 -1.86
CA HIS A 416 9.27 22.03 -2.51
C HIS A 416 10.43 21.40 -1.74
N GLU A 417 10.37 21.32 -0.41
CA GLU A 417 11.33 20.61 0.44
C GLU A 417 11.33 19.10 0.15
N GLN A 418 10.16 18.45 0.08
CA GLN A 418 10.06 17.01 -0.21
C GLN A 418 10.58 16.67 -1.62
N LEU A 419 10.18 17.43 -2.64
CA LEU A 419 10.69 17.25 -4.02
C LEU A 419 12.21 17.52 -4.11
N SER A 420 12.71 18.50 -3.35
CA SER A 420 14.15 18.78 -3.27
C SER A 420 14.91 17.66 -2.56
N TRP A 421 14.35 17.05 -1.50
CA TRP A 421 14.94 15.86 -0.89
C TRP A 421 15.01 14.71 -1.91
N LEU A 422 13.92 14.42 -2.63
CA LEU A 422 13.85 13.37 -3.63
C LEU A 422 14.90 13.54 -4.74
N GLU A 423 15.11 14.75 -5.27
CA GLU A 423 16.17 15.01 -6.25
C GLU A 423 17.58 14.67 -5.71
N ASN A 424 17.81 14.87 -4.41
CA ASN A 424 19.09 14.52 -3.78
C ASN A 424 19.22 13.00 -3.56
N ASP A 425 18.16 12.36 -3.08
CA ASP A 425 18.12 10.93 -2.76
C ASP A 425 18.31 10.04 -4.00
N LEU A 426 17.54 10.28 -5.07
CA LEU A 426 17.66 9.53 -6.33
C LEU A 426 19.00 9.76 -7.02
N ARG A 427 19.56 10.98 -6.94
CA ARG A 427 20.93 11.26 -7.41
C ARG A 427 21.93 10.42 -6.64
N GLU A 428 21.86 10.43 -5.31
CA GLU A 428 22.83 9.73 -4.47
C GLU A 428 22.68 8.21 -4.58
N ALA A 429 21.48 7.69 -4.83
CA ALA A 429 21.25 6.28 -5.16
C ALA A 429 21.87 5.89 -6.51
N ARG A 430 21.68 6.68 -7.58
CA ARG A 430 22.35 6.43 -8.87
C ARG A 430 23.87 6.65 -8.79
N GLU A 431 24.37 7.56 -7.94
CA GLU A 431 25.81 7.68 -7.63
C GLU A 431 26.37 6.49 -6.83
N ARG A 432 25.57 5.81 -5.99
CA ARG A 432 25.92 4.51 -5.38
C ARG A 432 25.95 3.36 -6.38
N GLY A 433 25.33 3.51 -7.55
CA GLY A 433 25.25 2.47 -8.58
C GLY A 433 24.24 1.36 -8.26
N VAL A 434 23.10 1.72 -7.66
CA VAL A 434 22.00 0.78 -7.39
C VAL A 434 21.45 0.18 -8.69
N ASN A 435 20.99 -1.07 -8.62
CA ASN A 435 20.39 -1.79 -9.74
C ASN A 435 19.06 -1.12 -10.13
N TRP A 436 18.19 -0.90 -9.14
CA TRP A 436 16.81 -0.45 -9.33
C TRP A 436 16.53 0.78 -8.45
N LEU A 437 15.79 1.75 -8.99
CA LEU A 437 15.07 2.78 -8.25
C LEU A 437 13.58 2.43 -8.24
N ILE A 438 12.97 2.42 -7.06
CA ILE A 438 11.56 2.11 -6.88
C ILE A 438 10.95 3.21 -6.00
N LEU A 439 9.93 3.91 -6.51
CA LEU A 439 9.14 4.85 -5.73
C LEU A 439 7.87 4.18 -5.19
N SER A 440 7.37 4.66 -4.05
CA SER A 440 6.09 4.24 -3.48
C SER A 440 5.40 5.42 -2.83
N TYR A 441 4.23 5.81 -3.34
CA TYR A 441 3.49 6.99 -2.88
C TYR A 441 1.99 6.80 -3.16
N HIS A 442 1.11 7.36 -2.33
CA HIS A 442 -0.29 6.93 -2.35
C HIS A 442 -1.05 7.43 -3.59
N LYS A 443 -1.23 8.75 -3.75
CA LYS A 443 -2.02 9.35 -4.86
C LYS A 443 -1.30 9.19 -6.22
N PRO A 444 -1.90 8.53 -7.23
CA PRO A 444 -1.22 8.18 -8.47
C PRO A 444 -1.08 9.33 -9.47
N LEU A 445 0.01 9.33 -10.25
CA LEU A 445 0.11 10.16 -11.48
C LEU A 445 -0.61 9.52 -12.68
N TYR A 446 -0.74 8.19 -12.71
CA TYR A 446 -1.39 7.46 -13.80
C TYR A 446 -2.30 6.38 -13.23
N SER A 447 -3.59 6.45 -13.57
CA SER A 447 -4.65 5.61 -13.05
C SER A 447 -5.79 5.52 -14.05
N SER A 448 -6.50 4.40 -14.10
CA SER A 448 -7.70 4.27 -14.92
C SER A 448 -8.98 4.84 -14.27
N SER A 449 -8.90 5.29 -13.00
CA SER A 449 -9.95 6.04 -12.30
C SER A 449 -9.57 7.52 -12.06
N TYR A 450 -10.55 8.32 -11.62
CA TYR A 450 -10.61 9.75 -11.93
C TYR A 450 -9.60 10.63 -11.18
N HIS A 451 -9.13 10.25 -9.99
CA HIS A 451 -8.35 11.14 -9.11
C HIS A 451 -7.09 11.67 -9.82
N SER A 452 -6.40 10.81 -10.57
CA SER A 452 -5.16 11.15 -11.27
C SER A 452 -5.25 12.35 -12.24
N LEU A 453 -6.41 12.67 -12.83
CA LEU A 453 -6.59 13.86 -13.70
C LEU A 453 -7.55 14.92 -13.13
N GLN A 454 -8.26 14.62 -12.04
CA GLN A 454 -9.21 15.55 -11.43
C GLN A 454 -8.59 16.35 -10.28
N ASP A 455 -7.71 15.73 -9.49
CA ASP A 455 -7.33 16.29 -8.20
C ASP A 455 -6.27 17.39 -8.35
N GLU A 456 -6.54 18.55 -7.75
CA GLU A 456 -5.75 19.77 -7.95
C GLU A 456 -4.33 19.65 -7.40
N ASP A 457 -4.15 18.94 -6.28
CA ASP A 457 -2.84 18.74 -5.65
C ASP A 457 -1.98 17.75 -6.44
N VAL A 458 -2.58 16.71 -7.03
CA VAL A 458 -1.95 15.80 -7.99
C VAL A 458 -1.56 16.54 -9.27
N GLN A 459 -2.44 17.37 -9.84
CA GLN A 459 -2.10 18.14 -11.05
C GLN A 459 -0.96 19.14 -10.78
N ALA A 460 -0.94 19.77 -9.62
CA ALA A 460 0.10 20.75 -9.26
C ALA A 460 1.49 20.12 -8.98
N VAL A 461 1.58 18.80 -8.73
CA VAL A 461 2.87 18.10 -8.57
C VAL A 461 3.37 17.44 -9.88
N ARG A 462 2.47 17.13 -10.81
CA ARG A 462 2.68 16.25 -11.98
C ARG A 462 3.95 16.56 -12.79
N GLU A 463 4.05 17.74 -13.40
CA GLU A 463 5.18 18.18 -14.24
C GLU A 463 6.53 17.88 -13.56
N ARG A 464 6.65 18.24 -12.27
CA ARG A 464 7.90 18.14 -11.52
C ARG A 464 8.23 16.71 -11.13
N LEU A 465 7.25 15.97 -10.61
CA LEU A 465 7.45 14.60 -10.16
C LEU A 465 7.77 13.69 -11.36
N MET A 466 7.05 13.82 -12.48
CA MET A 466 7.34 13.08 -13.71
C MET A 466 8.72 13.47 -14.30
N THR A 467 9.09 14.76 -14.25
CA THR A 467 10.44 15.22 -14.63
C THR A 467 11.54 14.61 -13.75
N LEU A 468 11.33 14.40 -12.45
CA LEU A 468 12.30 13.74 -11.58
C LEU A 468 12.39 12.23 -11.83
N ILE A 469 11.23 11.58 -12.05
CA ILE A 469 11.11 10.16 -12.39
C ILE A 469 11.92 9.82 -13.65
N ASP A 470 11.69 10.53 -14.74
CA ASP A 470 12.39 10.37 -16.03
C ASP A 470 13.90 10.70 -15.92
N LYS A 471 14.24 11.84 -15.30
CA LYS A 471 15.62 12.32 -15.16
C LYS A 471 16.54 11.36 -14.40
N TYR A 472 16.01 10.59 -13.47
CA TYR A 472 16.76 9.62 -12.67
C TYR A 472 16.58 8.18 -13.10
N ASP A 473 15.88 7.94 -14.23
CA ASP A 473 15.70 6.62 -14.84
C ASP A 473 14.94 5.68 -13.87
N VAL A 474 13.85 6.15 -13.24
CA VAL A 474 13.12 5.37 -12.22
C VAL A 474 12.45 4.15 -12.86
N ASP A 475 12.74 2.96 -12.33
CA ASP A 475 12.30 1.70 -12.94
C ASP A 475 10.82 1.39 -12.65
N LEU A 476 10.37 1.60 -11.40
CA LEU A 476 9.03 1.27 -10.91
C LEU A 476 8.43 2.34 -9.99
N VAL A 477 7.11 2.51 -10.09
CA VAL A 477 6.30 3.32 -9.18
C VAL A 477 5.10 2.50 -8.68
N PHE A 478 4.94 2.43 -7.36
CA PHE A 478 3.79 1.80 -6.71
C PHE A 478 2.84 2.85 -6.13
N ASN A 479 1.56 2.73 -6.47
CA ASN A 479 0.49 3.63 -6.01
C ASN A 479 -0.71 2.86 -5.43
N GLY A 480 -1.57 3.58 -4.72
CA GLY A 480 -2.86 3.15 -4.19
C GLY A 480 -3.97 4.12 -4.63
N HIS A 481 -4.86 4.47 -3.69
CA HIS A 481 -5.84 5.55 -3.75
C HIS A 481 -7.03 5.32 -4.70
N ASP A 482 -6.76 5.02 -5.96
CA ASP A 482 -7.78 4.66 -6.95
C ASP A 482 -8.04 3.14 -6.88
N HIS A 483 -9.21 2.71 -6.44
CA HIS A 483 -9.55 1.29 -6.24
C HIS A 483 -9.95 0.61 -7.56
N VAL A 484 -8.99 0.55 -8.48
CA VAL A 484 -9.05 -0.13 -9.79
C VAL A 484 -7.71 -0.81 -10.10
N LEU A 485 -7.70 -1.75 -11.05
CA LEU A 485 -6.44 -2.34 -11.52
C LEU A 485 -5.82 -1.46 -12.61
N THR A 486 -4.68 -0.85 -12.30
CA THR A 486 -3.87 -0.08 -13.26
C THR A 486 -2.46 -0.68 -13.38
N ALA A 487 -2.01 -0.87 -14.61
CA ALA A 487 -0.59 -1.02 -14.93
C ALA A 487 -0.28 -0.26 -16.22
N THR A 488 0.65 0.70 -16.17
CA THR A 488 1.07 1.42 -17.39
C THR A 488 1.97 0.54 -18.26
N LYS A 489 2.15 0.96 -19.52
CA LYS A 489 3.39 0.68 -20.26
C LYS A 489 4.53 1.49 -19.64
N PRO A 490 5.80 1.24 -19.98
CA PRO A 490 6.89 2.13 -19.61
C PRO A 490 6.67 3.55 -20.15
N LEU A 491 6.73 4.56 -19.29
CA LEU A 491 6.49 5.95 -19.63
C LEU A 491 7.75 6.81 -19.47
N VAL A 492 7.88 7.82 -20.33
CA VAL A 492 8.89 8.88 -20.29
C VAL A 492 8.22 10.25 -20.21
N ALA A 493 8.94 11.25 -19.70
CA ALA A 493 8.39 12.59 -19.47
C ALA A 493 8.23 13.38 -20.78
N ASN A 494 7.00 13.79 -21.09
CA ASN A 494 6.72 14.68 -22.22
C ASN A 494 5.67 15.74 -21.84
N MET A 495 6.14 16.96 -21.60
CA MET A 495 5.32 18.12 -21.20
C MET A 495 4.62 18.82 -22.38
N ASP A 496 4.81 18.34 -23.62
CA ASP A 496 4.09 18.83 -24.81
C ASP A 496 2.83 17.97 -25.12
N VAL A 497 2.52 16.92 -24.32
CA VAL A 497 1.34 16.05 -24.47
C VAL A 497 0.47 16.02 -23.20
N PHE A 498 -0.75 15.48 -23.33
CA PHE A 498 -1.69 15.38 -22.22
C PHE A 498 -1.18 14.45 -21.10
N ALA A 499 -1.36 14.88 -19.84
CA ALA A 499 -0.91 14.20 -18.63
C ALA A 499 0.62 14.00 -18.49
N ASP A 500 1.42 14.85 -19.15
CA ASP A 500 2.87 15.03 -18.95
C ASP A 500 3.76 13.81 -19.27
N GLY A 501 3.22 12.79 -19.94
CA GLY A 501 3.94 11.55 -20.25
C GLY A 501 3.48 10.86 -21.53
N GLU A 502 4.40 10.11 -22.13
CA GLU A 502 4.17 9.24 -23.29
C GLU A 502 4.88 7.89 -23.11
N VAL A 503 4.53 6.90 -23.94
CA VAL A 503 5.13 5.56 -23.89
C VAL A 503 6.55 5.60 -24.46
N ASP A 504 7.52 5.00 -23.77
CA ASP A 504 8.92 4.94 -24.23
C ASP A 504 9.05 4.23 -25.59
N ASP A 505 9.50 4.96 -26.62
CA ASP A 505 9.68 4.45 -27.98
C ASP A 505 10.83 3.45 -28.12
N LYS A 506 11.65 3.32 -27.06
CA LYS A 506 12.72 2.32 -26.93
C LYS A 506 12.28 1.06 -26.16
N THR A 507 10.99 0.92 -25.82
CA THR A 507 10.46 -0.29 -25.16
C THR A 507 10.55 -1.50 -26.09
N GLU A 508 11.56 -2.35 -25.86
CA GLU A 508 11.64 -3.68 -26.47
C GLU A 508 10.79 -4.67 -25.66
N ILE A 509 9.59 -4.97 -26.16
CA ILE A 509 8.76 -6.07 -25.65
C ILE A 509 9.24 -7.37 -26.29
N ILE A 510 9.96 -8.19 -25.52
CA ILE A 510 10.44 -9.50 -25.97
C ILE A 510 9.31 -10.52 -25.76
N GLU A 511 8.45 -10.70 -26.77
CA GLU A 511 7.39 -11.73 -26.78
C GLU A 511 7.95 -13.16 -26.95
N GLY A 512 8.80 -13.57 -25.99
CA GLY A 512 9.40 -14.90 -25.90
C GLY A 512 8.47 -15.90 -25.20
N MET A 513 8.19 -17.03 -25.85
CA MET A 513 7.15 -17.96 -25.38
C MET A 513 7.49 -18.69 -24.07
N LYS A 514 6.91 -18.24 -22.95
CA LYS A 514 6.40 -19.09 -21.87
C LYS A 514 5.29 -18.40 -21.08
N ASN A 515 4.19 -19.11 -20.86
CA ASN A 515 3.11 -18.82 -19.90
C ASN A 515 2.38 -17.46 -20.01
N GLY A 516 2.72 -16.58 -20.96
CA GLY A 516 2.04 -15.29 -21.16
C GLY A 516 2.64 -14.12 -20.37
N ILE A 517 3.89 -14.23 -19.92
CA ILE A 517 4.64 -13.15 -19.26
C ILE A 517 5.10 -12.14 -20.32
N LYS A 518 4.98 -10.84 -20.02
CA LYS A 518 5.56 -9.77 -20.85
C LYS A 518 6.97 -9.43 -20.37
N HIS A 519 8.00 -9.80 -21.14
CA HIS A 519 9.36 -9.32 -20.92
C HIS A 519 9.52 -7.94 -21.54
N ILE A 520 10.01 -6.98 -20.74
CA ILE A 520 10.07 -5.56 -21.04
C ILE A 520 11.49 -5.05 -20.78
N ALA A 521 12.08 -4.46 -21.81
CA ALA A 521 13.35 -3.75 -21.75
C ALA A 521 13.14 -2.31 -22.23
N THR A 522 13.36 -1.32 -21.38
CA THR A 522 12.96 0.09 -21.58
C THR A 522 13.88 1.06 -20.81
N ASP A 523 13.94 2.34 -21.19
CA ASP A 523 14.48 3.42 -20.33
C ASP A 523 13.34 4.21 -19.64
N GLY A 524 12.18 3.58 -19.42
CA GLY A 524 10.93 4.25 -18.99
C GLY A 524 10.26 3.59 -17.78
N THR A 525 9.53 4.38 -17.02
CA THR A 525 8.96 3.98 -15.72
C THR A 525 7.63 3.25 -15.86
N MET A 526 7.47 2.13 -15.15
CA MET A 526 6.19 1.43 -15.04
C MET A 526 5.46 1.81 -13.74
N PHE A 527 4.21 2.27 -13.84
CA PHE A 527 3.35 2.64 -12.72
C PHE A 527 2.31 1.54 -12.47
N ILE A 528 2.12 1.13 -11.22
CA ILE A 528 1.25 0.02 -10.83
C ILE A 528 0.36 0.38 -9.64
N ILE A 529 -0.95 0.18 -9.82
CA ILE A 529 -1.96 0.09 -8.75
C ILE A 529 -2.59 -1.31 -8.87
N PRO A 530 -2.43 -2.20 -7.88
CA PRO A 530 -2.87 -3.59 -8.03
C PRO A 530 -4.39 -3.78 -8.01
N ASN A 531 -5.19 -2.72 -7.78
CA ASN A 531 -6.50 -2.69 -7.09
C ASN A 531 -6.39 -2.88 -5.56
N ALA A 532 -7.42 -2.46 -4.84
CA ALA A 532 -7.52 -2.50 -3.39
C ALA A 532 -7.44 -3.93 -2.78
N ALA A 533 -6.98 -3.98 -1.54
CA ALA A 533 -6.96 -5.16 -0.68
C ALA A 533 -8.12 -5.20 0.34
N GLY A 534 -8.85 -4.09 0.50
CA GLY A 534 -10.11 -3.97 1.25
C GLY A 534 -11.34 -4.21 0.39
N THR A 535 -12.52 -3.78 0.86
CA THR A 535 -13.80 -3.98 0.16
C THR A 535 -14.35 -2.75 -0.56
N LYS A 536 -13.69 -1.58 -0.45
CA LYS A 536 -14.00 -0.36 -1.22
C LYS A 536 -13.43 -0.53 -2.64
N LEU A 537 -14.24 -0.23 -3.66
CA LEU A 537 -13.91 -0.37 -5.10
C LEU A 537 -14.50 0.80 -5.90
N TYR A 538 -13.78 1.27 -6.92
CA TYR A 538 -14.16 2.38 -7.79
C TYR A 538 -14.49 1.91 -9.23
N ASP A 539 -14.94 2.83 -10.07
CA ASP A 539 -15.14 2.61 -11.50
C ASP A 539 -13.89 2.93 -12.35
N ASP A 540 -13.71 2.14 -13.41
CA ASP A 540 -12.69 2.26 -14.44
C ASP A 540 -13.09 3.35 -15.47
N ILE A 541 -13.20 4.59 -14.99
CA ILE A 541 -13.85 5.70 -15.67
C ILE A 541 -13.28 6.00 -17.06
N TYR A 542 -11.96 5.86 -17.25
CA TYR A 542 -11.32 6.24 -18.51
C TYR A 542 -11.54 5.22 -19.64
N ASN A 543 -12.11 4.05 -19.36
CA ASN A 543 -12.65 3.15 -20.38
C ASN A 543 -14.08 3.52 -20.83
N ALA A 544 -14.76 4.47 -20.18
CA ALA A 544 -16.08 4.96 -20.60
C ALA A 544 -16.01 5.98 -21.77
N PRO A 545 -17.09 6.18 -22.55
CA PRO A 545 -17.15 7.23 -23.57
C PRO A 545 -17.01 8.64 -22.97
N LEU A 546 -16.39 9.59 -23.68
CA LEU A 546 -16.17 10.96 -23.20
C LEU A 546 -17.47 11.65 -22.71
N GLU A 547 -18.58 11.43 -23.41
CA GLU A 547 -19.92 11.92 -23.03
C GLU A 547 -20.38 11.41 -21.66
N HIS A 548 -19.94 10.22 -21.24
CA HIS A 548 -20.18 9.67 -19.91
C HIS A 548 -19.30 10.40 -18.89
N ILE A 549 -17.99 10.48 -19.14
CA ILE A 549 -17.00 11.12 -18.25
C ILE A 549 -17.39 12.59 -17.96
N HIS A 550 -17.79 13.35 -18.98
CA HIS A 550 -18.25 14.74 -18.81
C HIS A 550 -19.56 14.88 -18.00
N LYS A 551 -20.44 13.87 -18.03
CA LYS A 551 -21.70 13.85 -17.28
C LYS A 551 -21.48 13.56 -15.79
N VAL A 552 -20.52 12.70 -15.47
CA VAL A 552 -20.29 12.08 -14.13
C VAL A 552 -19.12 12.68 -13.36
N ARG A 553 -18.17 13.33 -14.06
CA ARG A 553 -17.08 14.13 -13.48
C ARG A 553 -17.00 15.48 -14.21
N PRO A 554 -17.90 16.45 -13.90
CA PRO A 554 -17.96 17.74 -14.61
C PRO A 554 -16.67 18.56 -14.57
N LYS A 555 -15.79 18.34 -13.58
CA LYS A 555 -14.45 18.95 -13.49
C LYS A 555 -13.57 18.57 -14.71
N LEU A 556 -13.79 17.38 -15.29
CA LEU A 556 -13.11 16.88 -16.51
C LEU A 556 -13.77 17.34 -17.83
N SER A 557 -14.76 18.25 -17.81
CA SER A 557 -15.41 18.79 -19.01
C SER A 557 -14.49 19.57 -19.97
N HIS A 558 -13.25 19.82 -19.56
CA HIS A 558 -12.19 20.40 -20.39
C HIS A 558 -11.48 19.37 -21.28
N MET A 559 -11.51 18.08 -20.90
CA MET A 559 -10.82 16.99 -21.61
C MET A 559 -11.49 16.71 -22.96
N THR A 560 -10.70 16.56 -24.02
CA THR A 560 -11.16 16.23 -25.37
C THR A 560 -11.09 14.71 -25.63
N GLN A 561 -11.58 14.29 -26.81
CA GLN A 561 -11.44 12.90 -27.25
C GLN A 561 -9.97 12.56 -27.60
N GLU A 562 -9.18 13.53 -28.04
CA GLU A 562 -7.75 13.35 -28.34
C GLU A 562 -6.94 13.14 -27.06
N ASP A 563 -7.24 13.91 -26.00
CA ASP A 563 -6.67 13.73 -24.66
C ASP A 563 -7.01 12.35 -24.07
N LEU A 564 -8.29 11.95 -24.15
CA LEU A 564 -8.77 10.66 -23.64
C LEU A 564 -8.16 9.48 -24.41
N ASP A 565 -8.07 9.57 -25.73
CA ASP A 565 -7.48 8.51 -26.54
C ASP A 565 -5.95 8.44 -26.38
N HIS A 566 -5.25 9.57 -26.18
CA HIS A 566 -3.84 9.60 -25.75
C HIS A 566 -3.66 8.92 -24.38
N TYR A 567 -4.43 9.34 -23.38
CA TYR A 567 -4.32 8.84 -22.01
C TYR A 567 -4.51 7.30 -21.94
N ARG A 568 -5.46 6.77 -22.73
CA ARG A 568 -5.64 5.32 -22.90
C ARG A 568 -4.42 4.59 -23.45
N THR A 569 -3.61 5.22 -24.31
CA THR A 569 -2.41 4.57 -24.86
C THR A 569 -1.33 4.31 -23.82
N LEU A 570 -1.34 5.04 -22.69
CA LEU A 570 -0.37 4.88 -21.60
C LEU A 570 -0.52 3.54 -20.85
N PHE A 571 -1.71 2.92 -20.87
CA PHE A 571 -2.00 1.73 -20.08
C PHE A 571 -1.70 0.41 -20.80
N ASP A 572 -1.15 -0.56 -20.08
CA ASP A 572 -1.12 -1.98 -20.47
C ASP A 572 -2.30 -2.74 -19.85
N ARG A 573 -2.70 -2.35 -18.63
CA ARG A 573 -3.93 -2.75 -17.95
C ARG A 573 -4.64 -1.53 -17.37
N ALA A 574 -5.93 -1.48 -17.63
CA ALA A 574 -6.94 -0.63 -17.03
C ALA A 574 -8.19 -1.53 -16.98
N GLU A 575 -8.57 -1.99 -15.78
CA GLU A 575 -9.66 -2.97 -15.63
C GLU A 575 -10.54 -2.67 -14.42
N GLN A 576 -11.85 -2.64 -14.66
CA GLN A 576 -12.89 -2.71 -13.62
C GLN A 576 -12.68 -3.95 -12.73
N PRO A 577 -12.44 -3.81 -11.41
CA PRO A 577 -12.08 -4.94 -10.55
C PRO A 577 -13.25 -5.91 -10.27
N GLU A 578 -14.49 -5.42 -10.23
CA GLU A 578 -15.70 -6.22 -10.00
C GLU A 578 -16.77 -5.94 -11.08
N ASP A 579 -17.27 -7.00 -11.72
CA ASP A 579 -18.42 -6.95 -12.64
C ASP A 579 -19.72 -6.74 -11.85
N SER A 580 -20.02 -5.48 -11.56
CA SER A 580 -21.24 -5.07 -10.85
C SER A 580 -22.01 -3.99 -11.59
N LYS A 581 -23.34 -4.15 -11.64
CA LYS A 581 -24.27 -3.21 -12.28
C LYS A 581 -24.29 -1.82 -11.62
N PHE A 582 -23.75 -1.72 -10.40
CA PHE A 582 -23.54 -0.48 -9.67
C PHE A 582 -22.71 0.54 -10.49
N PHE A 583 -21.54 0.10 -10.99
CA PHE A 583 -20.60 0.93 -11.75
C PHE A 583 -21.09 1.34 -13.15
N LEU A 584 -22.21 0.77 -13.63
CA LEU A 584 -22.81 1.19 -14.91
C LEU A 584 -23.48 2.57 -14.84
N ASN A 585 -23.82 3.05 -13.63
CA ASN A 585 -24.58 4.28 -13.43
C ASN A 585 -24.11 5.14 -12.23
N SER A 586 -23.30 4.58 -11.32
CA SER A 586 -22.71 5.30 -10.18
C SER A 586 -21.18 5.24 -10.23
N HIS A 587 -20.55 6.24 -9.62
CA HIS A 587 -19.09 6.40 -9.50
C HIS A 587 -18.76 6.73 -8.04
N SER A 588 -19.10 5.81 -7.15
CA SER A 588 -19.11 6.00 -5.70
C SER A 588 -18.53 4.78 -4.96
N ASN A 589 -18.24 4.96 -3.68
CA ASN A 589 -17.55 4.02 -2.80
C ASN A 589 -18.33 2.69 -2.64
N LYS A 590 -18.15 1.71 -3.55
CA LYS A 590 -18.79 0.41 -3.40
C LYS A 590 -18.04 -0.43 -2.36
N ARG A 591 -18.34 -0.24 -1.08
CA ARG A 591 -17.72 -0.95 0.06
C ARG A 591 -18.10 -2.43 0.21
N GLU A 592 -18.93 -2.95 -0.71
CA GLU A 592 -19.32 -4.36 -0.81
C GLU A 592 -18.23 -5.31 -1.34
N GLY A 593 -17.21 -4.79 -2.04
CA GLY A 593 -16.32 -5.48 -2.97
C GLY A 593 -15.91 -6.91 -2.59
N SER A 594 -16.29 -7.87 -3.42
CA SER A 594 -16.01 -9.30 -3.27
C SER A 594 -14.69 -9.75 -3.90
N THR A 595 -13.96 -8.81 -4.51
CA THR A 595 -12.70 -9.00 -5.22
C THR A 595 -11.60 -8.17 -4.56
N GLN A 596 -10.49 -8.81 -4.20
CA GLN A 596 -9.28 -8.17 -3.68
C GLN A 596 -8.06 -8.58 -4.50
N ASN A 597 -7.05 -7.71 -4.56
CA ASN A 597 -5.84 -7.96 -5.34
C ASN A 597 -4.55 -7.72 -4.53
N PHE A 598 -3.45 -8.28 -5.02
CA PHE A 598 -2.09 -8.00 -4.56
C PHE A 598 -1.07 -8.36 -5.65
N GLY A 599 0.13 -7.78 -5.59
CA GLY A 599 1.27 -8.16 -6.41
C GLY A 599 2.34 -8.93 -5.62
N VAL A 600 3.02 -9.87 -6.26
CA VAL A 600 4.25 -10.51 -5.75
C VAL A 600 5.39 -10.18 -6.70
N PHE A 601 6.50 -9.74 -6.14
CA PHE A 601 7.67 -9.22 -6.85
C PHE A 601 8.89 -10.04 -6.50
N GLU A 602 9.50 -10.68 -7.50
CA GLU A 602 10.79 -11.37 -7.37
C GLU A 602 11.86 -10.50 -8.02
N VAL A 603 12.75 -9.92 -7.22
CA VAL A 603 13.81 -9.01 -7.66
C VAL A 603 15.14 -9.75 -7.66
N SER A 604 15.90 -9.66 -8.74
CA SER A 604 17.32 -9.96 -8.85
C SER A 604 18.09 -8.72 -9.34
N PRO A 605 19.44 -8.73 -9.41
CA PRO A 605 20.21 -7.57 -9.90
C PRO A 605 19.94 -7.21 -11.37
N ASP A 606 19.39 -8.15 -12.13
CA ASP A 606 19.23 -8.17 -13.59
C ASP A 606 17.76 -8.24 -14.06
N GLU A 607 16.83 -8.74 -13.23
CA GLU A 607 15.40 -8.89 -13.56
C GLU A 607 14.48 -8.53 -12.38
N ILE A 608 13.34 -7.87 -12.62
CA ILE A 608 12.19 -7.86 -11.70
C ILE A 608 11.03 -8.61 -12.34
N LYS A 609 10.62 -9.72 -11.73
CA LYS A 609 9.36 -10.41 -12.08
C LYS A 609 8.23 -9.85 -11.25
N ILE A 610 7.17 -9.43 -11.92
CA ILE A 610 5.97 -8.83 -11.36
C ILE A 610 4.82 -9.80 -11.62
N ASN A 611 4.12 -10.25 -10.59
CA ASN A 611 2.95 -11.11 -10.73
C ASN A 611 1.77 -10.54 -9.95
N ILE A 612 0.75 -10.03 -10.66
CA ILE A 612 -0.45 -9.48 -10.05
C ILE A 612 -1.50 -10.58 -9.94
N TYR A 613 -2.03 -10.76 -8.73
CA TYR A 613 -3.01 -11.76 -8.36
C TYR A 613 -4.34 -11.14 -7.97
N LYS A 614 -5.41 -11.87 -8.27
CA LYS A 614 -6.78 -11.60 -7.81
C LYS A 614 -7.29 -12.76 -6.97
N VAL A 615 -7.92 -12.44 -5.85
CA VAL A 615 -8.71 -13.34 -5.00
C VAL A 615 -10.17 -12.86 -5.01
N HIS A 616 -11.11 -13.79 -4.83
CA HIS A 616 -12.54 -13.49 -4.92
C HIS A 616 -13.35 -14.37 -3.98
N GLY A 617 -14.35 -13.79 -3.33
CA GLY A 617 -15.27 -14.46 -2.41
C GLY A 617 -15.37 -13.78 -1.03
N ASN A 618 -16.52 -13.95 -0.38
CA ASN A 618 -16.80 -13.45 0.96
C ASN A 618 -15.94 -14.17 2.01
N VAL A 619 -15.14 -13.44 2.79
CA VAL A 619 -14.30 -14.02 3.86
C VAL A 619 -15.03 -14.17 5.19
N LEU A 620 -16.20 -13.55 5.38
CA LEU A 620 -16.94 -13.54 6.65
C LEU A 620 -17.52 -14.90 7.03
N GLU A 621 -17.68 -15.80 6.06
CA GLU A 621 -18.16 -17.18 6.24
C GLU A 621 -17.01 -18.21 6.32
N MET A 622 -15.75 -17.79 6.13
CA MET A 622 -14.58 -18.67 6.06
C MET A 622 -13.93 -18.89 7.43
N GLY A 623 -13.34 -20.06 7.62
CA GLY A 623 -12.48 -20.33 8.78
C GLY A 623 -11.21 -19.49 8.79
N ASP A 624 -10.65 -19.23 9.99
CA ASP A 624 -9.43 -18.43 10.14
C ASP A 624 -8.23 -19.01 9.36
N ASP A 625 -8.10 -20.34 9.32
CA ASP A 625 -7.06 -21.06 8.56
C ASP A 625 -7.37 -21.23 7.06
N GLU A 626 -8.60 -20.95 6.60
CA GLU A 626 -9.00 -21.15 5.20
C GLU A 626 -8.58 -19.97 4.32
N LEU A 627 -8.07 -20.22 3.11
CA LEU A 627 -7.59 -19.18 2.18
C LEU A 627 -8.30 -19.29 0.83
N ARG A 628 -8.53 -18.16 0.15
CA ARG A 628 -9.00 -18.12 -1.24
C ARG A 628 -7.82 -18.35 -2.19
N GLU A 629 -8.05 -19.08 -3.28
CA GLU A 629 -7.00 -19.43 -4.25
C GLU A 629 -6.61 -18.24 -5.16
N PRO A 630 -5.36 -17.71 -5.10
CA PRO A 630 -5.00 -16.50 -5.85
C PRO A 630 -4.76 -16.78 -7.34
N GLN A 631 -5.58 -16.17 -8.19
CA GLN A 631 -5.55 -16.27 -9.64
C GLN A 631 -4.57 -15.25 -10.23
N LEU A 632 -3.61 -15.71 -11.05
CA LEU A 632 -2.70 -14.80 -11.76
C LEU A 632 -3.47 -14.07 -12.87
N ILE A 633 -3.47 -12.73 -12.84
CA ILE A 633 -4.19 -11.91 -13.83
C ILE A 633 -3.26 -11.14 -14.77
N ALA A 634 -2.07 -10.73 -14.30
CA ALA A 634 -1.04 -10.10 -15.12
C ALA A 634 0.36 -10.53 -14.64
N SER A 635 1.32 -10.60 -15.58
CA SER A 635 2.70 -10.99 -15.28
C SER A 635 3.67 -10.26 -16.21
N TYR A 636 4.69 -9.63 -15.62
CA TYR A 636 5.71 -8.84 -16.30
C TYR A 636 7.11 -9.23 -15.83
N SER A 637 8.11 -8.92 -16.64
CA SER A 637 9.53 -9.10 -16.36
C SER A 637 10.28 -7.88 -16.87
N LEU A 638 10.74 -7.01 -15.96
CA LEU A 638 11.58 -5.86 -16.31
C LEU A 638 13.05 -6.29 -16.35
N ILE A 639 13.76 -5.98 -17.43
CA ILE A 639 15.16 -6.37 -17.66
C ILE A 639 16.08 -5.16 -17.52
N ASN A 640 17.07 -5.25 -16.63
CA ASN A 640 17.91 -4.12 -16.23
C ASN A 640 18.90 -3.65 -17.33
N ASP A 641 18.90 -2.36 -17.63
CA ASP A 641 19.71 -1.72 -18.69
C ASP A 641 21.22 -1.85 -18.56
N GLN A 642 21.70 -2.08 -17.34
CA GLN A 642 23.12 -2.32 -17.10
C GLN A 642 23.56 -3.70 -17.63
N PHE A 643 22.62 -4.64 -17.77
CA PHE A 643 22.86 -6.04 -18.14
C PHE A 643 22.48 -6.38 -19.60
N LYS A 644 21.70 -5.54 -20.29
CA LYS A 644 21.29 -5.72 -21.71
C LYS A 644 22.44 -5.85 -22.74
N ARG A 645 23.71 -5.76 -22.35
CA ARG A 645 24.85 -5.52 -23.26
C ARG A 645 25.72 -6.73 -23.57
N ASP A 646 25.66 -7.81 -22.78
CA ASP A 646 26.57 -8.96 -22.94
C ASP A 646 26.01 -10.11 -23.81
N GLU A 647 24.71 -10.12 -24.16
CA GLU A 647 24.08 -11.19 -24.95
C GLU A 647 24.04 -10.96 -26.48
N THR A 648 25.03 -10.27 -27.04
CA THR A 648 25.27 -10.29 -28.50
C THR A 648 26.58 -11.02 -28.85
N PRO A 649 26.50 -12.30 -29.26
CA PRO A 649 27.64 -12.99 -29.87
C PRO A 649 28.06 -12.27 -31.16
N ASP A 650 29.33 -11.90 -31.28
CA ASP A 650 29.88 -11.29 -32.50
C ASP A 650 30.03 -12.33 -33.63
N GLU A 651 28.91 -12.64 -34.28
CA GLU A 651 28.89 -13.39 -35.55
C GLU A 651 29.03 -12.44 -36.77
N SER A 652 29.89 -11.41 -36.70
CA SER A 652 30.06 -10.45 -37.81
C SER A 652 31.43 -10.43 -38.51
N GLU A 653 32.47 -11.12 -38.00
CA GLU A 653 33.75 -11.30 -38.71
C GLU A 653 34.07 -12.78 -39.09
N LYS A 654 33.43 -13.27 -40.16
CA LYS A 654 34.02 -14.30 -41.04
C LYS A 654 33.84 -13.92 -42.51
N PRO A 655 34.92 -13.89 -43.33
CA PRO A 655 34.82 -13.55 -44.74
C PRO A 655 34.18 -14.69 -45.55
N SER A 656 33.46 -14.32 -46.61
CA SER A 656 32.88 -15.25 -47.57
C SER A 656 33.94 -15.82 -48.51
N ASP A 657 34.02 -17.14 -48.60
CA ASP A 657 34.63 -17.86 -49.73
C ASP A 657 33.60 -18.80 -50.39
N GLY A 658 33.76 -19.02 -51.70
CA GLY A 658 32.67 -19.43 -52.59
C GLY A 658 32.43 -20.94 -52.81
N GLU A 659 31.42 -21.23 -53.63
CA GLU A 659 30.91 -22.56 -53.96
C GLU A 659 31.94 -23.50 -54.64
N ALA A 660 31.94 -24.77 -54.25
CA ALA A 660 32.18 -25.89 -55.18
C ALA A 660 31.61 -27.21 -54.63
N ASN A 661 30.80 -27.92 -55.42
CA ASN A 661 30.34 -29.27 -55.10
C ASN A 661 31.40 -30.32 -55.49
N SER A 662 31.63 -31.33 -54.66
CA SER A 662 32.04 -32.67 -55.12
C SER A 662 31.62 -33.79 -54.16
N GLU A 663 31.33 -34.96 -54.72
CA GLU A 663 30.89 -36.17 -54.02
C GLU A 663 32.07 -36.89 -53.33
N GLY A 664 31.83 -37.74 -52.33
CA GLY A 664 32.90 -38.58 -51.76
C GLY A 664 32.58 -39.34 -50.47
N THR A 665 32.06 -40.55 -50.60
CA THR A 665 31.85 -41.59 -49.57
C THR A 665 33.00 -41.77 -48.56
N LEU A 666 32.65 -41.96 -47.29
CA LEU A 666 33.50 -42.60 -46.26
C LEU A 666 33.67 -44.10 -46.55
N GLU A 667 34.90 -44.64 -46.49
CA GLU A 667 35.15 -46.07 -46.27
C GLU A 667 36.57 -46.33 -45.67
N GLU A 668 36.91 -47.60 -45.41
CA GLU A 668 37.78 -48.00 -44.29
C GLU A 668 39.30 -48.12 -44.54
N SER A 669 40.09 -47.59 -43.59
CA SER A 669 41.24 -48.27 -42.92
C SER A 669 42.52 -48.66 -43.70
N THR A 670 43.47 -49.26 -42.94
CA THR A 670 44.85 -49.67 -43.30
C THR A 670 45.86 -48.51 -43.54
N GLY A 671 47.15 -48.63 -43.19
CA GLY A 671 47.79 -49.61 -42.30
C GLY A 671 49.33 -49.65 -42.37
N HIS A 672 49.98 -49.70 -41.19
CA HIS A 672 51.38 -50.15 -40.93
C HIS A 672 52.61 -49.28 -41.29
N ASP A 673 53.65 -49.50 -40.47
CA ASP A 673 55.12 -49.41 -40.65
C ASP A 673 55.87 -48.06 -40.86
N ASP A 674 57.08 -47.84 -40.28
CA ASP A 674 57.66 -48.34 -39.00
C ASP A 674 58.96 -47.55 -38.59
N ASP A 675 59.39 -47.74 -37.33
CA ASP A 675 60.78 -47.77 -36.80
C ASP A 675 61.61 -46.47 -36.53
N LYS A 676 62.46 -46.56 -35.47
CA LYS A 676 63.68 -45.77 -35.10
C LYS A 676 63.58 -44.40 -34.38
N THR A 677 64.37 -44.08 -33.33
CA THR A 677 64.98 -44.80 -32.17
C THR A 677 65.72 -43.78 -31.26
N THR A 678 66.22 -44.21 -30.08
CA THR A 678 67.07 -43.49 -29.07
C THR A 678 66.32 -42.45 -28.21
N GLU A 679 66.40 -42.42 -26.86
CA GLU A 679 67.52 -42.52 -25.87
C GLU A 679 68.42 -41.27 -25.80
N SER A 680 68.78 -40.71 -24.64
CA SER A 680 68.43 -40.98 -23.22
C SER A 680 68.96 -39.86 -22.29
N GLN A 681 68.54 -39.84 -21.00
CA GLN A 681 69.34 -39.39 -19.81
C GLN A 681 69.74 -37.87 -19.70
N VAL A 682 70.09 -37.26 -18.54
CA VAL A 682 69.79 -37.49 -17.10
C VAL A 682 70.14 -36.22 -16.26
N ASP A 683 69.90 -36.27 -14.93
CA ASP A 683 70.44 -35.44 -13.82
C ASP A 683 69.89 -34.04 -13.47
N THR A 684 69.64 -33.90 -12.16
CA THR A 684 69.55 -32.67 -11.35
C THR A 684 70.91 -32.36 -10.70
N PRO A 685 71.16 -31.12 -10.21
CA PRO A 685 71.14 -30.91 -8.75
C PRO A 685 70.76 -29.45 -8.33
N ASN A 686 70.86 -29.00 -7.08
CA ASN A 686 70.37 -29.49 -5.75
C ASN A 686 70.72 -28.40 -4.68
N HIS A 687 70.26 -28.57 -3.42
CA HIS A 687 70.56 -27.77 -2.19
C HIS A 687 69.83 -26.40 -2.07
N GLU A 688 69.11 -26.06 -0.97
CA GLU A 688 69.35 -26.07 0.50
C GLU A 688 69.98 -24.73 0.99
N GLU A 689 69.76 -24.23 2.23
CA GLU A 689 69.48 -24.85 3.54
C GLU A 689 68.21 -24.30 4.26
N GLN A 690 67.48 -25.08 5.09
CA GLN A 690 67.75 -25.55 6.49
C GLN A 690 67.73 -24.38 7.51
N VAL A 691 67.18 -24.42 8.74
CA VAL A 691 66.81 -25.47 9.74
C VAL A 691 65.49 -25.00 10.48
N ALA A 692 64.87 -25.51 11.58
CA ALA A 692 65.10 -26.52 12.65
C ALA A 692 63.76 -27.01 13.31
N HIS A 693 63.88 -27.85 14.35
CA HIS A 693 62.85 -28.50 15.22
C HIS A 693 63.44 -28.62 16.68
N PRO A 694 62.92 -29.33 17.76
CA PRO A 694 62.14 -30.60 17.74
C PRO A 694 61.20 -31.01 18.96
N ASP A 695 60.53 -32.19 18.82
CA ASP A 695 60.30 -33.32 19.79
C ASP A 695 59.70 -33.14 21.24
N LYS A 696 58.90 -34.02 21.90
CA LYS A 696 58.60 -35.49 21.79
C LYS A 696 57.53 -36.04 22.80
N GLU A 697 56.81 -37.10 22.39
CA GLU A 697 56.40 -38.38 23.08
C GLU A 697 55.62 -38.54 24.43
N MET A 698 54.47 -39.27 24.32
CA MET A 698 53.91 -40.40 25.13
C MET A 698 53.61 -40.32 26.66
N THR A 699 52.34 -40.61 27.06
CA THR A 699 51.88 -41.91 27.67
C THR A 699 50.41 -41.85 28.20
N GLN A 700 49.77 -43.02 28.42
CA GLN A 700 48.51 -43.22 29.19
C GLN A 700 48.69 -44.39 30.19
N PRO A 701 47.77 -44.59 31.17
CA PRO A 701 46.89 -45.79 31.07
C PRO A 701 45.46 -45.71 31.70
N SER A 702 44.48 -46.24 30.96
CA SER A 702 43.30 -47.09 31.33
C SER A 702 42.55 -47.00 32.68
N GLU A 703 41.21 -47.04 32.63
CA GLU A 703 40.32 -48.22 32.91
C GLU A 703 38.91 -47.99 32.26
N MET A 704 38.41 -48.89 31.38
CA MET A 704 37.35 -49.92 31.61
C MET A 704 36.02 -49.41 32.23
N LYS A 705 34.79 -49.72 31.75
CA LYS A 705 34.19 -50.67 30.76
C LYS A 705 32.73 -50.18 30.44
N HIS A 706 31.89 -50.64 29.49
CA HIS A 706 31.73 -51.94 28.78
C HIS A 706 30.88 -51.77 27.47
N SER A 707 31.15 -52.58 26.42
CA SER A 707 30.27 -53.18 25.35
C SER A 707 28.84 -52.66 25.02
N ASN A 708 28.29 -52.72 23.78
CA ASN A 708 28.75 -53.30 22.50
C ASN A 708 27.95 -52.82 21.24
N VAL A 709 28.68 -52.64 20.13
CA VAL A 709 28.40 -52.91 18.68
C VAL A 709 26.98 -53.36 18.22
N VAL A 710 26.42 -52.69 17.19
CA VAL A 710 26.06 -53.22 15.83
C VAL A 710 25.46 -52.11 14.92
N THR A 711 25.80 -52.15 13.63
CA THR A 711 25.21 -51.44 12.47
C THR A 711 25.37 -52.33 11.22
N PRO A 712 24.83 -52.01 10.02
CA PRO A 712 23.76 -51.06 9.64
C PRO A 712 22.60 -51.77 8.88
N GLU A 713 21.61 -51.03 8.37
CA GLU A 713 20.97 -51.36 7.08
C GLU A 713 20.36 -50.10 6.40
N VAL A 714 20.07 -50.18 5.10
CA VAL A 714 19.62 -49.06 4.24
C VAL A 714 18.50 -49.54 3.31
N VAL A 715 17.41 -48.76 3.17
CA VAL A 715 16.53 -48.73 1.98
C VAL A 715 15.63 -47.47 2.01
N SER A 716 15.01 -47.13 0.86
CA SER A 716 14.41 -45.85 0.49
C SER A 716 12.89 -45.70 0.65
N HIS A 717 12.43 -44.44 0.80
CA HIS A 717 11.05 -43.93 0.59
C HIS A 717 9.98 -44.48 1.59
N THR A 718 8.82 -43.86 1.81
CA THR A 718 8.06 -42.84 1.03
C THR A 718 7.33 -41.86 1.97
N ASP A 719 6.61 -40.88 1.43
CA ASP A 719 5.81 -39.88 2.15
C ASP A 719 4.76 -40.47 3.10
N GLN A 720 4.46 -39.75 4.20
CA GLN A 720 3.09 -39.40 4.61
C GLN A 720 3.11 -38.13 5.49
N LEU A 721 2.15 -37.23 5.27
CA LEU A 721 1.84 -36.17 6.22
C LEU A 721 1.13 -36.75 7.45
N THR A 722 1.46 -36.22 8.64
CA THR A 722 0.61 -36.37 9.83
C THR A 722 0.46 -35.02 10.52
N THR A 723 -0.75 -34.47 10.46
CA THR A 723 -1.16 -33.33 11.28
C THR A 723 -1.25 -33.74 12.75
N GLN A 724 -0.89 -32.83 13.66
CA GLN A 724 -1.20 -32.95 15.08
C GLN A 724 -1.91 -31.67 15.52
N SER A 725 -3.22 -31.77 15.73
CA SER A 725 -3.99 -30.70 16.39
C SER A 725 -3.71 -30.73 17.89
N SER A 726 -3.48 -29.56 18.48
CA SER A 726 -3.44 -29.39 19.93
C SER A 726 -4.87 -29.21 20.45
N ALA A 727 -5.35 -30.17 21.27
CA ALA A 727 -6.66 -30.06 21.88
C ALA A 727 -6.62 -29.10 23.08
N ASN A 728 -7.44 -28.06 23.06
CA ASN A 728 -7.66 -27.18 24.21
C ASN A 728 -9.06 -27.42 24.82
N GLN A 729 -9.21 -27.23 26.13
CA GLN A 729 -10.36 -27.75 26.88
C GLN A 729 -11.49 -26.73 27.06
N THR A 730 -12.63 -26.94 26.41
CA THR A 730 -13.86 -26.20 26.70
C THR A 730 -14.48 -26.66 28.03
N MET A 731 -14.79 -25.72 28.94
CA MET A 731 -15.65 -26.01 30.09
C MET A 731 -17.13 -25.80 29.74
N THR A 732 -17.98 -26.64 30.31
CA THR A 732 -19.40 -26.78 29.96
C THR A 732 -20.33 -25.86 30.74
N ASN A 733 -21.44 -25.46 30.11
CA ASN A 733 -22.73 -25.31 30.80
C ASN A 733 -23.88 -25.80 29.91
N GLU A 734 -24.82 -26.53 30.52
CA GLU A 734 -26.13 -26.90 29.97
C GLU A 734 -27.10 -25.71 30.21
N SER A 735 -28.27 -25.53 29.60
CA SER A 735 -29.18 -26.28 28.69
C SER A 735 -30.04 -25.21 27.95
N VAL A 736 -30.93 -25.43 26.98
CA VAL A 736 -32.11 -26.33 26.87
C VAL A 736 -32.48 -26.50 25.39
N ALA A 737 -33.12 -27.60 25.00
CA ALA A 737 -33.55 -27.86 23.63
C ALA A 737 -35.01 -27.44 23.37
N ASP A 738 -35.32 -27.11 22.11
CA ASP A 738 -36.60 -27.49 21.48
C ASP A 738 -36.36 -27.90 20.02
N THR A 739 -37.34 -28.56 19.41
CA THR A 739 -37.24 -29.23 18.10
C THR A 739 -38.26 -28.72 17.10
N SER A 740 -37.86 -28.54 15.84
CA SER A 740 -38.78 -28.73 14.73
C SER A 740 -38.06 -29.31 13.50
N THR A 741 -38.81 -30.03 12.68
CA THR A 741 -38.33 -30.75 11.49
C THR A 741 -39.17 -30.35 10.28
N ARG A 742 -38.56 -30.05 9.13
CA ARG A 742 -39.10 -30.12 7.75
C ARG A 742 -38.16 -29.39 6.78
N GLU A 743 -38.14 -29.65 5.46
CA GLU A 743 -38.43 -30.88 4.70
C GLU A 743 -37.69 -30.76 3.36
N THR A 744 -37.22 -31.87 2.77
CA THR A 744 -36.49 -31.82 1.49
C THR A 744 -37.42 -31.85 0.28
N THR A 745 -37.33 -30.84 -0.59
CA THR A 745 -37.77 -30.92 -1.99
C THR A 745 -36.74 -30.26 -2.90
N GLY A 746 -36.04 -31.06 -3.71
CA GLY A 746 -35.40 -30.58 -4.93
C GLY A 746 -36.18 -31.09 -6.12
N GLU A 747 -36.23 -30.32 -7.21
CA GLU A 747 -36.81 -30.77 -8.47
C GLU A 747 -35.93 -30.33 -9.64
N LEU A 748 -35.78 -31.20 -10.63
CA LEU A 748 -34.93 -31.04 -11.80
C LEU A 748 -35.78 -30.56 -12.98
N MET A 749 -35.27 -29.63 -13.77
CA MET A 749 -35.55 -29.62 -15.22
C MET A 749 -34.29 -29.28 -16.01
N SER A 750 -34.21 -29.89 -17.19
CA SER A 750 -33.15 -29.76 -18.19
C SER A 750 -33.77 -29.40 -19.54
N ASP A 751 -32.95 -29.40 -20.60
CA ASP A 751 -33.32 -29.34 -22.02
C ASP A 751 -33.71 -27.94 -22.56
N ASP A 752 -33.47 -27.57 -23.83
CA ASP A 752 -32.35 -27.83 -24.74
C ASP A 752 -32.43 -26.85 -25.96
N MET A 753 -31.37 -26.79 -26.77
CA MET A 753 -31.36 -26.48 -28.23
C MET A 753 -31.83 -25.11 -28.81
N ASN A 754 -30.81 -24.32 -29.20
CA ASN A 754 -30.40 -24.08 -30.62
C ASN A 754 -30.99 -22.93 -31.51
N ASP A 755 -30.06 -22.21 -32.18
CA ASP A 755 -30.09 -21.42 -33.44
C ASP A 755 -31.23 -20.44 -33.83
N SER A 756 -30.84 -19.20 -34.22
CA SER A 756 -30.76 -18.82 -35.66
C SER A 756 -30.28 -17.37 -35.94
N HIS A 757 -29.64 -17.15 -37.09
CA HIS A 757 -29.22 -15.83 -37.60
C HIS A 757 -30.37 -15.03 -38.25
N MET A 758 -30.28 -13.68 -38.23
CA MET A 758 -30.61 -12.84 -39.39
C MET A 758 -29.71 -11.58 -39.48
N MET A 759 -29.41 -11.16 -40.71
CA MET A 759 -28.77 -9.87 -41.03
C MET A 759 -29.79 -8.88 -41.62
N SER A 760 -29.62 -7.58 -41.37
CA SER A 760 -30.04 -6.55 -42.33
C SER A 760 -29.31 -5.20 -42.15
N GLN A 761 -28.66 -4.75 -43.23
CA GLN A 761 -28.30 -3.35 -43.51
C GLN A 761 -28.94 -2.96 -44.88
N PRO A 762 -28.84 -1.71 -45.34
CA PRO A 762 -29.20 -0.45 -44.68
C PRO A 762 -30.17 0.37 -45.57
N ALA A 763 -30.49 1.61 -45.20
CA ALA A 763 -31.14 2.58 -46.09
C ALA A 763 -30.36 3.90 -46.17
N LYS A 764 -30.26 4.47 -47.37
CA LYS A 764 -29.78 5.83 -47.66
C LYS A 764 -30.87 6.63 -48.35
N GLU A 765 -30.82 7.96 -48.21
CA GLU A 765 -31.26 9.05 -49.13
C GLU A 765 -31.76 10.25 -48.31
N SER A 766 -31.61 11.52 -48.72
CA SER A 766 -30.77 12.12 -49.77
C SER A 766 -30.57 13.64 -49.51
N GLU A 767 -29.72 14.31 -50.29
CA GLU A 767 -29.32 15.72 -50.12
C GLU A 767 -30.34 16.73 -50.68
N GLN A 768 -30.31 18.00 -50.20
CA GLN A 768 -30.06 19.21 -51.02
C GLN A 768 -30.29 20.53 -50.24
N GLY A 769 -29.53 21.59 -50.56
CA GLY A 769 -29.96 22.99 -50.25
C GLY A 769 -28.92 24.00 -49.73
N LEU A 770 -28.01 24.47 -50.58
CA LEU A 770 -27.23 25.73 -50.39
C LEU A 770 -28.14 26.98 -50.57
N PRO A 771 -27.77 28.24 -50.18
CA PRO A 771 -26.42 28.81 -50.23
C PRO A 771 -26.00 29.83 -49.14
N GLN A 772 -24.82 30.44 -49.35
CA GLN A 772 -24.11 31.42 -48.50
C GLN A 772 -24.73 32.83 -48.43
N THR A 773 -24.53 33.52 -47.30
CA THR A 773 -24.08 34.94 -47.13
C THR A 773 -24.14 35.29 -45.63
N GLY A 774 -23.31 36.15 -45.02
CA GLY A 774 -22.10 36.89 -45.45
C GLY A 774 -21.65 37.84 -44.31
N GLN A 775 -20.43 38.42 -44.40
CA GLN A 775 -19.89 39.63 -43.69
C GLN A 775 -20.47 39.99 -42.29
N GLY A 776 -19.74 40.06 -41.17
CA GLY A 776 -18.29 40.17 -40.94
C GLY A 776 -17.88 41.56 -40.45
N HIS A 777 -17.05 41.67 -39.39
CA HIS A 777 -16.51 42.95 -38.90
C HIS A 777 -15.07 42.83 -38.39
N LEU A 778 -14.25 43.85 -38.69
CA LEU A 778 -12.89 44.02 -38.18
C LEU A 778 -12.88 44.73 -36.83
N MET A 779 -11.89 44.40 -35.98
CA MET A 779 -11.12 45.39 -35.22
C MET A 779 -9.69 44.89 -35.02
N THR A 780 -8.73 45.54 -35.68
CA THR A 780 -7.28 45.36 -35.49
C THR A 780 -6.69 46.56 -34.77
N TRP A 781 -5.69 46.36 -33.90
CA TRP A 781 -4.54 47.26 -33.75
C TRP A 781 -3.37 46.57 -33.04
N LEU A 782 -2.14 46.95 -33.37
CA LEU A 782 -0.90 46.40 -32.78
C LEU A 782 -0.36 47.26 -31.64
N GLY A 783 0.31 46.62 -30.67
CA GLY A 783 1.36 47.18 -29.81
C GLY A 783 2.64 46.36 -29.98
N LEU A 784 3.84 46.97 -29.82
CA LEU A 784 5.08 46.40 -30.36
C LEU A 784 6.35 46.83 -29.60
N ILE A 785 7.35 45.92 -29.52
CA ILE A 785 8.78 46.11 -29.17
C ILE A 785 9.12 46.45 -27.69
N LEU A 786 9.71 45.51 -26.95
CA LEU A 786 11.16 45.54 -26.61
C LEU A 786 11.67 44.21 -26.05
N SER A 787 12.99 44.07 -25.95
CA SER A 787 13.66 42.77 -26.09
C SER A 787 14.88 42.57 -25.19
N GLY A 788 15.00 41.35 -24.64
CA GLY A 788 16.16 40.51 -24.89
C GLY A 788 17.27 40.44 -23.82
N LEU A 789 17.59 39.20 -23.45
CA LEU A 789 18.95 38.65 -23.41
C LEU A 789 18.80 37.11 -23.44
N GLY A 790 19.76 36.39 -24.02
CA GLY A 790 19.68 34.94 -24.14
C GLY A 790 21.05 34.29 -24.21
N PHE A 791 21.08 32.97 -24.04
CA PHE A 791 22.24 32.13 -24.29
C PHE A 791 21.83 30.93 -25.13
N SER A 792 22.71 30.50 -26.04
CA SER A 792 22.51 29.34 -26.91
C SER A 792 23.64 28.35 -26.68
N LEU A 793 23.30 27.08 -26.49
CA LEU A 793 24.25 25.97 -26.40
C LEU A 793 24.03 24.99 -27.55
N HIS A 794 25.04 24.90 -28.41
CA HIS A 794 25.04 24.08 -29.62
C HIS A 794 25.58 22.68 -29.28
N ARG A 795 24.76 21.62 -29.39
CA ARG A 795 25.26 20.23 -29.52
C ARG A 795 25.17 19.79 -30.99
N LYS A 796 26.24 19.16 -31.49
CA LYS A 796 26.31 18.66 -32.86
C LYS A 796 25.60 17.31 -32.95
N ARG A 797 24.58 17.18 -33.82
CA ARG A 797 24.26 15.87 -34.40
C ARG A 797 25.33 15.51 -35.43
N GLN A 798 25.94 14.34 -35.31
CA GLN A 798 26.52 13.65 -36.47
C GLN A 798 25.50 12.62 -36.92
N SER A 799 24.97 12.79 -38.14
CA SER A 799 24.20 11.76 -38.82
C SER A 799 25.14 11.00 -39.75
N THR A 800 25.20 9.68 -39.59
CA THR A 800 25.71 8.75 -40.60
C THR A 800 24.53 7.95 -41.12
N MET A 801 24.03 8.34 -42.29
CA MET A 801 23.02 7.56 -43.01
C MET A 801 23.60 6.21 -43.45
N LYS A 802 22.84 5.14 -43.22
CA LYS A 802 22.72 4.04 -44.18
C LYS A 802 21.39 3.32 -44.02
#